data_AF-A0A935M130-F1
#
_entry.id   AF-A0A935M130-F1
#
_cell.length_a   1.000
_cell.length_b   1.000
_cell.length_c   1.000
_cell.angle_alpha   90.00
_cell.angle_beta   90.00
_cell.angle_gamma   90.00
#
_symmetry.space_group_name_H-M   'P 1'
#
loop_
_entity.id
_entity.type
_entity.pdbx_description
1 polymer ?
#
loop_
_entity_poly.entity_id
_entity_poly.type
_entity_poly.pdbx_seq_one_letter_code
_entity_poly.pdbx_strand_id
1 'polypeptide(L)'
;MKTYFKTVTQIISTICAQLNQIKNFNQFKTILFIGILFIFNIQLKSQNCQCPTGSYIINGEVDITNTTIPIYHSGQNPAICITGKLKINRMQEFYGSQLFFSGGSSIEVVSGHRMISRVSHFNACENMMWKGIQANSNGTLWLINSFVNDAQYGVNAQLGSTILIVNSDFFQNSIGVYVPDGGVNIESIENNFFHNMRFGTLLPMFMVGQLFYNGGYPNSGVFLRNNSAIINNNNFKWMQNGIEARNGSTIIAEGNTFREIFDFTGFNKYELMRGVAIAFDQSVGISISNNDISDALIGIFGQSSELRDCNNNTIDSVDIGIYDYRAKGVANLAENQIIFKKEGIWVSGPLVGVAPQISSNTLTIDWNNPNSLQRDAIRLDLIRGNSPTNINSNHCFLDVACNGIYLKNCSVPQVIGNDINYTFPIPPWFIELMLNIGYVPANARGIYALSSSNGSFVDNYINASLLNNVFAGMWTAQSTNNTFCCNQVNYSTRCFSFDGSCLNSRFRNNTSAGQYLLGMNLAKGAFIGLQPDPRNGPLIPSGNRWTGTTALNGAQAANYNTISTDRLKSRMTASGCQSPLWPASINPPQSCSNNINQWFNSIATSSPNCGSDPFCTTSGPGLLVNGDPYISTSDEDMVQGGFNQALNGGTIQWDGLRELYNKLKVYPNLLGSNNSIDSFYSANQYSIFNKFYLVDQLLFSTSSVTNVQIQYLSNLDSICKSLMDDVTVLYQALIVETNQSVIANLENQIAVLNANIASNRTAYYTTIQAIDSSRLSLVPQAHNLLDAIIPSNLFESNEKIVWQVYVDFILANNSTLTSNQIQALHSVAIQCPLEGGIVVFVARSLLSGQYNYEYNETLCSSPSPIISNSESILTSSDFDILPIPAKDRIKILNFKKEQESASFELYTADKKLILVTTLEKGSDRDVNIEHIPTGFYFAVLKRNGNIIFSKKLIISK
;
A
#
# COMPACT_ATOMS: atom_id res chain seq x y z
N MET A 1 8.72 -23.08 54.86
CA MET A 1 7.39 -23.48 54.33
C MET A 1 6.29 -23.54 55.41
N LYS A 2 6.47 -24.26 56.55
CA LYS A 2 5.48 -24.29 57.65
C LYS A 2 5.18 -22.93 58.30
N THR A 3 6.18 -22.05 58.42
CA THR A 3 6.01 -20.68 58.95
C THR A 3 5.22 -19.79 57.97
N TYR A 4 5.42 -19.97 56.66
CA TYR A 4 4.74 -19.24 55.58
C TYR A 4 3.25 -19.60 55.53
N PHE A 5 2.91 -20.89 55.64
CA PHE A 5 1.51 -21.34 55.72
C PHE A 5 0.81 -20.79 56.97
N LYS A 6 1.50 -20.74 58.12
CA LYS A 6 0.90 -20.23 59.36
C LYS A 6 0.54 -18.74 59.27
N THR A 7 1.41 -17.92 58.66
CA THR A 7 1.17 -16.48 58.46
C THR A 7 0.07 -16.22 57.44
N VAL A 8 0.02 -16.96 56.32
CA VAL A 8 -1.03 -16.81 55.30
C VAL A 8 -2.40 -17.21 55.85
N THR A 9 -2.49 -18.30 56.63
CA THR A 9 -3.76 -18.74 57.22
C THR A 9 -4.29 -17.74 58.25
N GLN A 10 -3.40 -17.09 59.02
CA GLN A 10 -3.75 -16.10 60.03
C GLN A 10 -4.18 -14.75 59.41
N ILE A 11 -3.63 -14.38 58.26
CA ILE A 11 -4.05 -13.21 57.49
C ILE A 11 -5.42 -13.47 56.83
N ILE A 12 -5.62 -14.65 56.23
CA ILE A 12 -6.91 -15.03 55.63
C ILE A 12 -8.01 -15.07 56.70
N SER A 13 -7.75 -15.62 57.90
CA SER A 13 -8.75 -15.63 58.97
C SER A 13 -9.10 -14.22 59.46
N THR A 14 -8.13 -13.30 59.46
CA THR A 14 -8.34 -11.90 59.88
C THR A 14 -9.15 -11.12 58.84
N ILE A 15 -8.88 -11.35 57.55
CA ILE A 15 -9.64 -10.75 56.43
C ILE A 15 -11.07 -11.30 56.40
N CYS A 16 -11.26 -12.62 56.58
CA CYS A 16 -12.60 -13.21 56.64
C CYS A 16 -13.40 -12.73 57.86
N ALA A 17 -12.76 -12.51 59.01
CA ALA A 17 -13.42 -11.97 60.20
C ALA A 17 -13.86 -10.51 60.01
N GLN A 18 -13.07 -9.69 59.30
CA GLN A 18 -13.42 -8.30 59.00
C GLN A 18 -14.50 -8.18 57.91
N LEU A 19 -14.51 -9.08 56.91
CA LEU A 19 -15.52 -9.10 55.85
C LEU A 19 -16.95 -9.38 56.37
N ASN A 20 -17.09 -10.16 57.46
CA ASN A 20 -18.39 -10.44 58.09
C ASN A 20 -19.00 -9.26 58.86
N GLN A 21 -18.31 -8.13 59.01
CA GLN A 21 -18.80 -6.94 59.73
C GLN A 21 -19.13 -5.74 58.82
N ILE A 22 -18.99 -5.85 57.50
CA ILE A 22 -19.13 -4.71 56.58
C ILE A 22 -20.59 -4.52 56.14
N LYS A 23 -21.21 -3.40 56.52
CA LYS A 23 -22.58 -3.02 56.13
C LYS A 23 -22.67 -2.08 54.90
N ASN A 24 -21.55 -1.67 54.28
CA ASN A 24 -21.58 -0.73 53.15
C ASN A 24 -20.48 -0.99 52.09
N PHE A 25 -20.86 -0.90 50.81
CA PHE A 25 -20.10 -1.27 49.61
C PHE A 25 -18.80 -0.47 49.40
N ASN A 26 -18.75 0.78 49.89
CA ASN A 26 -17.55 1.62 49.75
C ASN A 26 -16.38 1.18 50.65
N GLN A 27 -16.64 0.59 51.82
CA GLN A 27 -15.57 0.02 52.67
C GLN A 27 -14.99 -1.27 52.07
N PHE A 28 -15.81 -2.06 51.38
CA PHE A 28 -15.36 -3.26 50.67
C PHE A 28 -14.38 -2.91 49.53
N LYS A 29 -14.67 -1.85 48.76
CA LYS A 29 -13.75 -1.35 47.72
C LYS A 29 -12.40 -0.93 48.27
N THR A 30 -12.36 -0.18 49.38
CA THR A 30 -11.09 0.29 49.96
C THR A 30 -10.23 -0.85 50.50
N ILE A 31 -10.83 -1.85 51.16
CA ILE A 31 -10.09 -3.00 51.71
C ILE A 31 -9.60 -3.93 50.58
N LEU A 32 -10.42 -4.13 49.53
CA LEU A 32 -10.01 -4.89 48.35
C LEU A 32 -8.86 -4.18 47.61
N PHE A 33 -8.91 -2.85 47.50
CA PHE A 33 -7.87 -2.04 46.86
C PHE A 33 -6.55 -2.07 47.63
N ILE A 34 -6.60 -1.98 48.97
CA ILE A 34 -5.41 -2.10 49.83
C ILE A 34 -4.86 -3.54 49.79
N GLY A 35 -5.72 -4.56 49.80
CA GLY A 35 -5.32 -5.97 49.69
C GLY A 35 -4.66 -6.29 48.35
N ILE A 36 -5.17 -5.75 47.24
CA ILE A 36 -4.58 -5.89 45.90
C ILE A 36 -3.23 -5.16 45.85
N LEU A 37 -3.12 -3.94 46.38
CA LEU A 37 -1.84 -3.20 46.46
C LEU A 37 -0.78 -3.93 47.30
N PHE A 38 -1.18 -4.65 48.36
CA PHE A 38 -0.25 -5.42 49.18
C PHE A 38 0.18 -6.74 48.52
N ILE A 39 -0.72 -7.40 47.78
CA ILE A 39 -0.40 -8.62 47.02
C ILE A 39 0.50 -8.30 45.82
N PHE A 40 0.29 -7.17 45.14
CA PHE A 40 1.18 -6.71 44.05
C PHE A 40 2.56 -6.27 44.53
N ASN A 41 2.69 -5.68 45.73
CA ASN A 41 4.00 -5.35 46.30
C ASN A 41 4.84 -6.58 46.69
N ILE A 42 4.23 -7.77 46.85
CA ILE A 42 4.96 -8.98 47.27
C ILE A 42 5.56 -9.75 46.07
N GLN A 43 5.25 -9.39 44.81
CA GLN A 43 5.86 -10.01 43.62
C GLN A 43 7.02 -9.24 42.98
N LEU A 44 7.38 -8.05 43.48
CA LEU A 44 8.59 -7.33 43.06
C LEU A 44 9.64 -7.39 44.18
N LYS A 45 10.10 -8.59 44.52
CA LYS A 45 11.46 -8.72 45.03
C LYS A 45 12.37 -8.55 43.83
N SER A 46 13.18 -7.49 43.84
CA SER A 46 14.33 -7.32 42.95
C SER A 46 15.03 -8.66 42.79
N GLN A 47 14.92 -9.29 41.62
CA GLN A 47 15.87 -10.31 41.26
C GLN A 47 17.21 -9.58 41.13
N ASN A 48 18.22 -10.06 41.85
CA ASN A 48 19.56 -9.52 41.68
C ASN A 48 20.07 -10.03 40.34
N CYS A 49 20.40 -9.13 39.41
CA CYS A 49 21.15 -9.47 38.20
C CYS A 49 22.30 -10.42 38.58
N GLN A 50 22.35 -11.60 37.95
CA GLN A 50 23.46 -12.54 38.15
C GLN A 50 24.68 -12.08 37.36
N CYS A 51 25.33 -11.03 37.86
CA CYS A 51 26.54 -10.49 37.26
C CYS A 51 27.64 -11.59 37.21
N PRO A 52 28.43 -11.67 36.12
CA PRO A 52 29.61 -12.53 36.11
C PRO A 52 30.53 -12.28 37.31
N THR A 53 31.17 -13.33 37.81
CA THR A 53 32.06 -13.21 38.97
C THR A 53 33.21 -12.25 38.65
N GLY A 54 33.43 -11.25 39.52
CA GLY A 54 34.45 -10.20 39.31
C GLY A 54 33.94 -8.95 38.58
N SER A 55 32.65 -8.89 38.24
CA SER A 55 32.04 -7.69 37.63
C SER A 55 32.07 -6.48 38.56
N TYR A 56 32.28 -5.30 37.99
CA TYR A 56 32.08 -4.02 38.67
C TYR A 56 30.59 -3.69 38.76
N ILE A 57 30.04 -3.57 39.97
CA ILE A 57 28.60 -3.40 40.19
C ILE A 57 28.25 -1.92 40.40
N ILE A 58 27.34 -1.41 39.58
CA ILE A 58 26.73 -0.08 39.66
C ILE A 58 25.27 -0.27 40.09
N ASN A 59 24.96 0.15 41.31
CA ASN A 59 23.61 0.01 41.89
C ASN A 59 22.90 1.36 41.95
N GLY A 60 21.62 1.38 41.54
CA GLY A 60 20.80 2.59 41.56
C GLY A 60 21.13 3.59 40.46
N GLU A 61 20.79 4.86 40.67
CA GLU A 61 21.09 5.95 39.75
C GLU A 61 22.45 6.55 40.09
N VAL A 62 23.41 6.50 39.16
CA VAL A 62 24.81 6.85 39.41
C VAL A 62 25.39 7.65 38.25
N ASP A 63 26.10 8.73 38.57
CA ASP A 63 26.90 9.51 37.62
C ASP A 63 28.26 8.85 37.36
N ILE A 64 28.70 8.84 36.09
CA ILE A 64 30.00 8.28 35.68
C ILE A 64 31.18 9.01 36.33
N THR A 65 31.05 10.30 36.68
CA THR A 65 32.09 11.04 37.44
C THR A 65 32.28 10.51 38.85
N ASN A 66 31.25 9.89 39.42
CA ASN A 66 31.25 9.37 40.79
C ASN A 66 31.61 7.88 40.83
N THR A 67 32.00 7.30 39.69
CA THR A 67 32.42 5.89 39.56
C THR A 67 33.76 5.78 38.84
N THR A 68 34.62 4.91 39.37
CA THR A 68 35.86 4.49 38.71
C THR A 68 35.55 3.22 37.93
N ILE A 69 35.02 3.37 36.71
CA ILE A 69 34.89 2.23 35.79
C ILE A 69 36.31 1.81 35.37
N PRO A 70 36.67 0.52 35.49
CA PRO A 70 37.99 0.05 35.09
C PRO A 70 38.24 0.37 33.61
N ILE A 71 39.31 1.13 33.37
CA ILE A 71 39.80 1.44 32.02
C ILE A 71 40.47 0.16 31.50
N TYR A 72 40.32 -0.10 30.20
CA TYR A 72 40.96 -1.24 29.54
C TYR A 72 42.47 -1.22 29.81
N HIS A 73 42.94 -2.16 30.64
CA HIS A 73 44.36 -2.38 30.91
C HIS A 73 44.67 -3.86 30.70
N SER A 74 45.65 -4.14 29.83
CA SER A 74 46.33 -5.44 29.73
C SER A 74 45.46 -6.68 29.42
N GLY A 75 44.50 -6.57 28.49
CA GLY A 75 43.89 -7.74 27.85
C GLY A 75 42.80 -8.47 28.64
N GLN A 76 42.26 -7.89 29.71
CA GLN A 76 41.01 -8.36 30.33
C GLN A 76 39.86 -7.38 30.07
N ASN A 77 38.77 -7.87 29.48
CA ASN A 77 37.57 -7.10 29.21
C ASN A 77 36.84 -6.82 30.54
N PRO A 78 36.66 -5.56 30.96
CA PRO A 78 35.98 -5.26 32.21
C PRO A 78 34.49 -5.63 32.08
N ALA A 79 34.03 -6.52 32.96
CA ALA A 79 32.61 -6.83 33.12
C ALA A 79 31.98 -5.81 34.08
N ILE A 80 30.92 -5.13 33.65
CA ILE A 80 30.23 -4.06 34.37
C ILE A 80 28.78 -4.47 34.50
N CYS A 81 28.22 -4.32 35.68
CA CYS A 81 26.88 -4.77 36.00
C CYS A 81 26.05 -3.60 36.53
N ILE A 82 24.93 -3.27 35.89
CA ILE A 82 24.13 -2.08 36.15
C ILE A 82 22.74 -2.52 36.60
N THR A 83 22.37 -2.22 37.85
CA THR A 83 21.04 -2.54 38.42
C THR A 83 20.13 -1.32 38.55
N GLY A 84 20.47 -0.23 37.86
CA GLY A 84 19.74 1.02 37.87
C GLY A 84 20.04 1.86 36.63
N LYS A 85 20.39 3.13 36.81
CA LYS A 85 20.65 4.05 35.70
C LYS A 85 22.08 4.58 35.78
N LEU A 86 22.85 4.41 34.72
CA LEU A 86 24.18 5.00 34.59
C LEU A 86 24.12 6.29 33.76
N LYS A 87 24.46 7.43 34.37
CA LYS A 87 24.50 8.74 33.72
C LYS A 87 25.90 9.08 33.21
N ILE A 88 26.04 9.32 31.92
CA ILE A 88 27.27 9.77 31.28
C ILE A 88 27.32 11.30 31.29
N ASN A 89 27.93 11.87 32.34
CA ASN A 89 28.13 13.31 32.58
C ASN A 89 29.60 13.74 32.42
N ARG A 90 30.39 12.98 31.63
CA ARG A 90 31.71 13.33 31.10
C ARG A 90 31.91 12.59 29.79
N MET A 91 32.92 12.95 29.00
CA MET A 91 33.32 12.12 27.86
C MET A 91 33.70 10.72 28.37
N GLN A 92 32.99 9.70 27.91
CA GLN A 92 33.22 8.31 28.32
C GLN A 92 33.36 7.41 27.10
N GLU A 93 34.45 6.66 27.06
CA GLU A 93 34.65 5.59 26.09
C GLU A 93 34.50 4.22 26.76
N PHE A 94 33.73 3.33 26.15
CA PHE A 94 33.69 1.91 26.45
C PHE A 94 34.38 1.17 25.31
N TYR A 95 35.53 0.55 25.60
CA TYR A 95 36.29 -0.21 24.63
C TYR A 95 36.41 -1.66 25.11
N GLY A 96 35.98 -2.63 24.30
CA GLY A 96 36.05 -4.05 24.67
C GLY A 96 35.24 -4.44 25.92
N SER A 97 34.29 -3.61 26.35
CA SER A 97 33.62 -3.75 27.65
C SER A 97 32.44 -4.73 27.57
N GLN A 98 32.15 -5.42 28.67
CA GLN A 98 30.99 -6.32 28.80
C GLN A 98 30.03 -5.73 29.83
N LEU A 99 28.90 -5.18 29.39
CA LEU A 99 27.92 -4.53 30.24
C LEU A 99 26.67 -5.42 30.39
N PHE A 100 26.23 -5.60 31.63
CA PHE A 100 25.07 -6.42 32.01
C PHE A 100 24.04 -5.56 32.74
N PHE A 101 22.76 -5.63 32.34
CA PHE A 101 21.68 -4.76 32.84
C PHE A 101 20.55 -5.55 33.51
N SER A 102 20.13 -5.15 34.70
CA SER A 102 18.90 -5.69 35.31
C SER A 102 17.65 -5.18 34.58
N GLY A 103 16.50 -5.83 34.81
CA GLY A 103 15.24 -5.39 34.23
C GLY A 103 14.95 -3.91 34.53
N GLY A 104 14.72 -3.12 33.47
CA GLY A 104 14.43 -1.68 33.59
C GLY A 104 15.61 -0.74 33.76
N SER A 105 16.84 -1.27 33.84
CA SER A 105 18.06 -0.48 33.88
C SER A 105 18.35 0.24 32.55
N SER A 106 19.18 1.28 32.57
CA SER A 106 19.49 2.08 31.38
C SER A 106 20.84 2.80 31.45
N ILE A 107 21.35 3.22 30.30
CA ILE A 107 22.39 4.26 30.20
C ILE A 107 21.72 5.57 29.76
N GLU A 108 22.15 6.70 30.32
CA GLU A 108 21.69 8.03 29.95
C GLU A 108 22.89 8.92 29.59
N VAL A 109 23.03 9.29 28.32
CA VAL A 109 24.01 10.31 27.88
C VAL A 109 23.44 11.67 28.20
N VAL A 110 24.03 12.32 29.21
CA VAL A 110 23.56 13.60 29.73
C VAL A 110 23.91 14.72 28.74
N SER A 111 23.10 15.77 28.71
CA SER A 111 23.27 16.93 27.81
C SER A 111 24.69 17.48 27.82
N GLY A 112 25.24 17.76 26.63
CA GLY A 112 26.59 18.31 26.44
C GLY A 112 27.73 17.31 26.58
N HIS A 113 27.43 16.02 26.83
CA HIS A 113 28.44 14.98 27.03
C HIS A 113 28.40 13.95 25.90
N ARG A 114 29.52 13.22 25.78
CA ARG A 114 29.73 12.23 24.72
C ARG A 114 29.98 10.84 25.29
N MET A 115 29.27 9.86 24.78
CA MET A 115 29.55 8.44 24.99
C MET A 115 30.03 7.83 23.67
N ILE A 116 31.15 7.11 23.72
CA ILE A 116 31.67 6.32 22.60
C ILE A 116 31.76 4.87 23.05
N SER A 117 31.24 3.95 22.25
CA SER A 117 31.35 2.51 22.47
C SER A 117 31.99 1.85 21.26
N ARG A 118 33.06 1.08 21.51
CA ARG A 118 33.80 0.31 20.52
C ARG A 118 33.95 -1.12 20.98
N VAL A 119 33.59 -2.09 20.12
CA VAL A 119 33.81 -3.53 20.38
C VAL A 119 33.24 -3.97 21.74
N SER A 120 32.14 -3.35 22.18
CA SER A 120 31.56 -3.58 23.51
C SER A 120 30.21 -4.28 23.41
N HIS A 121 29.84 -5.01 24.46
CA HIS A 121 28.60 -5.77 24.53
C HIS A 121 27.70 -5.24 25.63
N PHE A 122 26.41 -5.08 25.33
CA PHE A 122 25.37 -4.62 26.24
C PHE A 122 24.29 -5.71 26.29
N ASN A 123 24.12 -6.38 27.44
CA ASN A 123 23.25 -7.55 27.58
C ASN A 123 22.29 -7.39 28.77
N ALA A 124 21.08 -7.94 28.68
CA ALA A 124 20.27 -8.15 29.87
C ALA A 124 20.90 -9.22 30.78
N CYS A 125 20.77 -9.07 32.10
CA CYS A 125 21.16 -10.09 33.08
C CYS A 125 20.07 -11.10 33.43
N GLU A 126 18.82 -10.71 33.16
CA GLU A 126 17.61 -11.31 33.74
C GLU A 126 16.66 -11.72 32.62
N ASN A 127 15.57 -12.38 32.99
CA ASN A 127 14.48 -12.73 32.07
C ASN A 127 13.58 -11.51 31.77
N MET A 128 14.16 -10.32 31.64
CA MET A 128 13.44 -9.07 31.46
C MET A 128 14.31 -8.07 30.70
N MET A 129 13.71 -7.30 29.79
CA MET A 129 14.43 -6.32 29.01
C MET A 129 14.92 -5.16 29.88
N TRP A 130 16.10 -4.64 29.54
CA TRP A 130 16.55 -3.34 30.01
C TRP A 130 16.04 -2.25 29.05
N LYS A 131 16.08 -0.98 29.46
CA LYS A 131 15.44 0.10 28.69
C LYS A 131 16.24 0.56 27.47
N GLY A 132 17.57 0.36 27.48
CA GLY A 132 18.45 0.84 26.41
C GLY A 132 19.42 1.94 26.79
N ILE A 133 20.08 2.46 25.75
CA ILE A 133 20.95 3.64 25.81
C ILE A 133 20.14 4.87 25.37
N GLN A 134 19.90 5.79 26.28
CA GLN A 134 19.19 7.04 26.02
C GLN A 134 20.19 8.17 25.75
N ALA A 135 20.09 8.83 24.59
CA ALA A 135 20.82 10.05 24.28
C ALA A 135 19.91 11.27 24.46
N ASN A 136 20.18 12.11 25.47
CA ASN A 136 19.40 13.32 25.72
C ASN A 136 19.85 14.49 24.81
N SER A 137 19.09 15.58 24.84
CA SER A 137 19.38 16.81 24.09
C SER A 137 20.84 17.27 24.25
N ASN A 138 21.52 17.57 23.15
CA ASN A 138 22.95 17.89 23.05
C ASN A 138 23.91 16.78 23.54
N GLY A 139 23.42 15.57 23.84
CA GLY A 139 24.25 14.40 24.10
C GLY A 139 24.69 13.77 22.78
N THR A 140 25.92 13.26 22.73
CA THR A 140 26.47 12.53 21.57
C THR A 140 26.69 11.06 21.90
N LEU A 141 26.16 10.16 21.08
CA LEU A 141 26.34 8.71 21.22
C LEU A 141 26.93 8.11 19.95
N TRP A 142 28.10 7.49 20.05
CA TRP A 142 28.71 6.72 18.98
C TRP A 142 28.77 5.24 19.37
N LEU A 143 28.13 4.38 18.58
CA LEU A 143 28.16 2.92 18.69
C LEU A 143 28.87 2.34 17.46
N ILE A 144 30.04 1.75 17.68
CA ILE A 144 30.90 1.25 16.61
C ILE A 144 31.30 -0.19 16.95
N ASN A 145 31.11 -1.13 16.03
CA ASN A 145 31.49 -2.54 16.22
C ASN A 145 30.93 -3.15 17.53
N SER A 146 29.76 -2.70 18.01
CA SER A 146 29.24 -3.05 19.33
C SER A 146 28.01 -3.96 19.24
N PHE A 147 27.68 -4.65 20.32
CA PHE A 147 26.54 -5.58 20.42
C PHE A 147 25.54 -5.06 21.44
N VAL A 148 24.30 -4.82 21.03
CA VAL A 148 23.21 -4.33 21.89
C VAL A 148 22.10 -5.37 21.90
N ASN A 149 21.92 -6.03 23.03
CA ASN A 149 21.06 -7.19 23.15
C ASN A 149 19.94 -6.97 24.17
N ASP A 150 18.77 -7.56 23.91
CA ASP A 150 17.67 -7.70 24.88
C ASP A 150 17.13 -6.36 25.44
N ALA A 151 17.23 -5.28 24.67
CA ALA A 151 16.77 -3.96 25.08
C ALA A 151 15.35 -3.66 24.55
N GLN A 152 14.57 -2.93 25.34
CA GLN A 152 13.30 -2.35 24.87
C GLN A 152 13.57 -1.44 23.66
N TYR A 153 14.53 -0.53 23.80
CA TYR A 153 15.06 0.27 22.70
C TYR A 153 16.57 0.09 22.75
N GLY A 154 17.23 -0.39 21.70
CA GLY A 154 18.69 -0.50 21.71
C GLY A 154 19.33 0.89 21.92
N VAL A 155 18.89 1.85 21.09
CA VAL A 155 19.17 3.27 21.23
C VAL A 155 17.85 4.05 21.27
N ASN A 156 17.73 4.97 22.22
CA ASN A 156 16.63 5.94 22.31
C ASN A 156 17.21 7.37 22.20
N ALA A 157 17.10 7.97 21.02
CA ALA A 157 17.66 9.30 20.74
C ALA A 157 16.60 10.38 20.86
N GLN A 158 16.81 11.34 21.76
CA GLN A 158 15.87 12.43 22.05
C GLN A 158 16.24 13.71 21.29
N LEU A 159 15.28 14.62 21.10
CA LEU A 159 15.45 15.92 20.43
C LEU A 159 16.77 16.63 20.80
N GLY A 160 17.56 17.01 19.79
CA GLY A 160 18.84 17.71 19.92
C GLY A 160 20.04 16.81 20.21
N SER A 161 19.86 15.49 20.35
CA SER A 161 20.99 14.56 20.46
C SER A 161 21.67 14.32 19.11
N THR A 162 22.87 13.75 19.14
CA THR A 162 23.64 13.30 17.97
C THR A 162 23.95 11.81 18.10
N ILE A 163 23.70 11.02 17.06
CA ILE A 163 23.95 9.58 17.06
C ILE A 163 24.73 9.11 15.83
N LEU A 164 25.65 8.17 16.02
CA LEU A 164 26.35 7.41 14.99
C LEU A 164 26.29 5.92 15.33
N ILE A 165 25.82 5.09 14.42
CA ILE A 165 25.66 3.65 14.64
C ILE A 165 26.22 2.90 13.44
N VAL A 166 27.39 2.29 13.63
CA VAL A 166 28.15 1.68 12.53
C VAL A 166 28.65 0.29 12.92
N ASN A 167 28.56 -0.67 11.99
CA ASN A 167 29.08 -2.04 12.13
C ASN A 167 28.63 -2.75 13.42
N SER A 168 27.45 -2.42 13.94
CA SER A 168 26.97 -2.91 15.24
C SER A 168 25.86 -3.94 15.08
N ASP A 169 25.70 -4.82 16.06
CA ASP A 169 24.70 -5.88 16.09
C ASP A 169 23.63 -5.54 17.14
N PHE A 170 22.36 -5.60 16.73
CA PHE A 170 21.19 -5.37 17.55
C PHE A 170 20.36 -6.66 17.58
N PHE A 171 20.50 -7.43 18.66
CA PHE A 171 19.85 -8.74 18.80
C PHE A 171 18.71 -8.73 19.83
N GLN A 172 17.54 -9.26 19.46
CA GLN A 172 16.39 -9.38 20.38
C GLN A 172 15.99 -8.07 21.06
N ASN A 173 16.10 -6.97 20.32
CA ASN A 173 15.57 -5.68 20.76
C ASN A 173 14.14 -5.52 20.25
N SER A 174 13.29 -4.84 21.02
CA SER A 174 11.95 -4.53 20.50
C SER A 174 12.00 -3.48 19.40
N ILE A 175 12.86 -2.47 19.57
CA ILE A 175 13.27 -1.56 18.50
C ILE A 175 14.79 -1.39 18.59
N GLY A 176 15.50 -1.51 17.47
CA GLY A 176 16.96 -1.30 17.44
C GLY A 176 17.32 0.16 17.71
N VAL A 177 16.88 1.06 16.82
CA VAL A 177 17.08 2.51 16.95
C VAL A 177 15.73 3.21 16.98
N TYR A 178 15.45 3.93 18.06
CA TYR A 178 14.19 4.63 18.30
C TYR A 178 14.42 6.14 18.38
N VAL A 179 13.82 6.89 17.45
CA VAL A 179 13.91 8.35 17.37
C VAL A 179 12.50 8.95 17.35
N PRO A 180 11.87 9.16 18.54
CA PRO A 180 10.45 9.50 18.67
C PRO A 180 10.08 10.94 18.33
N ASP A 181 11.05 11.86 18.40
CA ASP A 181 10.86 13.30 18.27
C ASP A 181 11.83 13.86 17.22
N GLY A 182 11.40 14.88 16.48
CA GLY A 182 12.22 15.52 15.46
C GLY A 182 13.41 16.28 16.04
N GLY A 183 14.44 16.53 15.22
CA GLY A 183 15.60 17.35 15.57
C GLY A 183 16.77 16.57 16.19
N VAL A 184 16.86 15.26 15.93
CA VAL A 184 18.06 14.47 16.20
C VAL A 184 19.01 14.57 15.01
N ASN A 185 20.30 14.75 15.29
CA ASN A 185 21.35 14.66 14.28
C ASN A 185 21.78 13.20 14.12
N ILE A 186 21.26 12.53 13.10
CA ILE A 186 21.60 11.14 12.79
C ILE A 186 22.75 11.18 11.79
N GLU A 187 23.97 10.95 12.28
CA GLU A 187 25.20 11.02 11.50
C GLU A 187 25.27 9.90 10.47
N SER A 188 25.01 8.66 10.91
CA SER A 188 24.88 7.50 10.03
C SER A 188 24.28 6.31 10.79
N ILE A 189 23.53 5.47 10.06
CA ILE A 189 23.15 4.11 10.47
C ILE A 189 23.62 3.17 9.36
N GLU A 190 24.81 2.60 9.51
CA GLU A 190 25.49 1.87 8.43
C GLU A 190 26.05 0.51 8.83
N ASN A 191 25.93 -0.49 7.94
CA ASN A 191 26.55 -1.81 8.09
C ASN A 191 26.16 -2.54 9.39
N ASN A 192 24.98 -2.27 9.94
CA ASN A 192 24.51 -2.89 11.17
C ASN A 192 23.68 -4.14 10.89
N PHE A 193 23.57 -5.01 11.89
CA PHE A 193 22.76 -6.22 11.84
C PHE A 193 21.62 -6.12 12.87
N PHE A 194 20.39 -5.94 12.41
CA PHE A 194 19.19 -5.90 13.24
C PHE A 194 18.45 -7.23 13.10
N HIS A 195 18.38 -8.03 14.17
CA HIS A 195 17.83 -9.38 14.07
C HIS A 195 17.26 -9.90 15.38
N ASN A 196 16.40 -10.92 15.26
CA ASN A 196 15.77 -11.58 16.40
C ASN A 196 15.81 -13.11 16.23
N MET A 197 14.95 -13.84 16.93
CA MET A 197 14.79 -15.28 16.72
C MET A 197 13.49 -15.55 15.96
N ARG A 198 13.54 -16.32 14.86
CA ARG A 198 12.40 -16.65 13.98
C ARG A 198 11.13 -17.12 14.73
N PHE A 199 11.30 -17.77 15.88
CA PHE A 199 10.21 -18.31 16.71
C PHE A 199 10.38 -17.98 18.21
N GLY A 200 11.24 -17.01 18.54
CA GLY A 200 11.46 -16.57 19.92
C GLY A 200 10.57 -15.39 20.25
N THR A 201 9.97 -15.41 21.44
CA THR A 201 9.39 -14.19 22.02
C THR A 201 10.49 -13.37 22.64
N LEU A 202 10.42 -12.04 22.50
CA LEU A 202 11.30 -11.15 23.24
C LEU A 202 11.17 -11.39 24.75
N LEU A 203 12.23 -11.03 25.50
CA LEU A 203 12.10 -10.93 26.94
C LEU A 203 10.95 -9.96 27.30
N PRO A 204 10.24 -10.18 28.42
CA PRO A 204 9.26 -9.24 28.92
C PRO A 204 9.82 -7.82 29.05
N MET A 205 9.12 -6.83 28.48
CA MET A 205 9.48 -5.42 28.66
C MET A 205 9.35 -4.98 30.12
N PHE A 206 10.21 -4.07 30.55
CA PHE A 206 10.07 -3.37 31.83
C PHE A 206 8.99 -2.29 31.76
N MET A 207 7.72 -2.68 31.94
CA MET A 207 6.60 -1.73 32.04
C MET A 207 5.71 -2.02 33.26
N VAL A 208 5.57 -1.00 34.13
CA VAL A 208 4.50 -0.93 35.12
C VAL A 208 3.26 -0.40 34.40
N GLY A 209 2.31 -1.27 34.06
CA GLY A 209 0.94 -0.88 33.71
C GLY A 209 0.56 -0.73 32.23
N GLN A 210 1.38 -1.16 31.27
CA GLN A 210 0.96 -1.26 29.86
C GLN A 210 1.29 -2.65 29.28
N LEU A 211 0.29 -3.26 28.62
CA LEU A 211 0.40 -4.53 27.90
C LEU A 211 1.18 -4.34 26.59
N PHE A 212 1.80 -5.41 26.09
CA PHE A 212 2.40 -5.46 24.76
C PHE A 212 1.44 -4.92 23.70
N TYR A 213 1.87 -3.94 22.90
CA TYR A 213 1.12 -3.55 21.70
C TYR A 213 1.15 -4.67 20.64
N ASN A 214 2.24 -5.45 20.60
CA ASN A 214 2.49 -6.49 19.58
C ASN A 214 2.69 -7.90 20.16
N GLY A 215 2.08 -8.24 21.30
CA GLY A 215 2.11 -9.62 21.83
C GLY A 215 3.48 -10.21 22.23
N GLY A 216 4.56 -9.41 22.31
CA GLY A 216 5.91 -9.88 22.65
C GLY A 216 6.85 -10.09 21.46
N TYR A 217 6.47 -9.62 20.27
CA TYR A 217 7.28 -9.70 19.05
C TYR A 217 8.09 -8.42 18.77
N PRO A 218 9.22 -8.52 18.05
CA PRO A 218 10.03 -7.38 17.63
C PRO A 218 9.26 -6.47 16.69
N ASN A 219 9.37 -5.16 16.92
CA ASN A 219 8.62 -4.16 16.17
C ASN A 219 9.43 -3.70 14.94
N SER A 220 10.47 -2.88 15.14
CA SER A 220 11.18 -2.25 14.03
C SER A 220 12.70 -2.26 14.22
N GLY A 221 13.49 -2.43 13.17
CA GLY A 221 14.94 -2.24 13.25
C GLY A 221 15.29 -0.77 13.53
N VAL A 222 14.76 0.13 12.68
CA VAL A 222 14.91 1.58 12.81
C VAL A 222 13.53 2.24 12.78
N PHE A 223 13.25 3.11 13.77
CA PHE A 223 12.04 3.92 13.83
C PHE A 223 12.39 5.41 13.92
N LEU A 224 11.83 6.20 13.02
CA LEU A 224 12.06 7.64 12.91
C LEU A 224 10.73 8.40 12.86
N ARG A 225 10.65 9.50 13.60
CA ARG A 225 9.57 10.48 13.46
C ARG A 225 10.14 11.89 13.30
N ASN A 226 9.73 12.61 12.26
CA ASN A 226 10.17 13.98 11.96
C ASN A 226 11.71 14.15 11.91
N ASN A 227 12.42 13.13 11.42
CA ASN A 227 13.89 13.11 11.35
C ASN A 227 14.39 12.72 9.96
N SER A 228 15.67 12.98 9.71
CA SER A 228 16.34 12.47 8.52
C SER A 228 17.44 11.51 8.86
N ALA A 229 17.56 10.47 8.05
CA ALA A 229 18.60 9.46 8.21
C ALA A 229 19.05 8.93 6.85
N ILE A 230 20.35 8.63 6.79
CA ILE A 230 20.91 7.71 5.80
C ILE A 230 20.99 6.36 6.49
N ILE A 231 20.38 5.34 5.88
CA ILE A 231 20.32 3.99 6.40
C ILE A 231 20.88 3.09 5.33
N ASN A 232 22.17 2.76 5.43
CA ASN A 232 22.90 2.11 4.35
C ASN A 232 23.49 0.76 4.73
N ASN A 233 23.39 -0.22 3.83
CA ASN A 233 24.05 -1.52 3.95
C ASN A 233 23.72 -2.29 5.25
N ASN A 234 22.58 -2.04 5.87
CA ASN A 234 22.17 -2.75 7.08
C ASN A 234 21.43 -4.04 6.71
N ASN A 235 21.43 -5.01 7.63
CA ASN A 235 20.64 -6.22 7.53
C ASN A 235 19.49 -6.20 8.55
N PHE A 236 18.29 -6.53 8.10
CA PHE A 236 17.09 -6.60 8.92
C PHE A 236 16.48 -7.99 8.79
N LYS A 237 16.30 -8.68 9.93
CA LYS A 237 15.80 -10.06 9.94
C LYS A 237 14.85 -10.37 11.08
N TRP A 238 13.78 -11.12 10.79
CA TRP A 238 12.87 -11.66 11.80
C TRP A 238 12.23 -10.59 12.69
N MET A 239 11.59 -9.61 12.08
CA MET A 239 10.93 -8.50 12.79
C MET A 239 9.67 -8.07 12.05
N GLN A 240 8.86 -7.21 12.67
CA GLN A 240 7.62 -6.76 12.06
C GLN A 240 7.85 -5.78 10.92
N ASN A 241 8.74 -4.81 11.11
CA ASN A 241 9.14 -3.85 10.09
C ASN A 241 10.66 -3.68 10.09
N GLY A 242 11.28 -3.43 8.94
CA GLY A 242 12.71 -3.13 8.89
C GLY A 242 12.99 -1.68 9.28
N ILE A 243 12.59 -0.76 8.39
CA ILE A 243 12.70 0.69 8.57
C ILE A 243 11.30 1.31 8.63
N GLU A 244 11.07 2.20 9.59
CA GLU A 244 9.82 2.91 9.76
C GLU A 244 10.05 4.42 9.90
N ALA A 245 9.47 5.21 9.00
CA ALA A 245 9.62 6.66 8.95
C ALA A 245 8.25 7.36 9.02
N ARG A 246 8.06 8.31 9.94
CA ARG A 246 6.76 8.96 10.15
C ARG A 246 6.84 10.48 10.24
N ASN A 247 5.72 11.14 9.94
CA ASN A 247 5.44 12.56 10.22
C ASN A 247 6.57 13.50 9.79
N GLY A 248 6.78 13.63 8.49
CA GLY A 248 7.82 14.47 7.91
C GLY A 248 9.20 13.87 8.06
N SER A 249 9.35 12.55 8.16
CA SER A 249 10.70 11.97 8.09
C SER A 249 11.21 11.97 6.64
N THR A 250 12.53 11.98 6.45
CA THR A 250 13.17 11.85 5.13
C THR A 250 14.27 10.80 5.24
N ILE A 251 14.22 9.77 4.42
CA ILE A 251 15.21 8.68 4.49
C ILE A 251 15.84 8.46 3.12
N ILE A 252 17.14 8.19 3.15
CA ILE A 252 17.86 7.53 2.07
C ILE A 252 18.14 6.12 2.56
N ALA A 253 17.46 5.13 1.99
CA ALA A 253 17.64 3.73 2.32
C ALA A 253 18.33 3.01 1.15
N GLU A 254 19.63 2.76 1.28
CA GLU A 254 20.44 2.20 0.21
C GLU A 254 21.18 0.92 0.58
N GLY A 255 21.18 -0.09 -0.30
CA GLY A 255 22.03 -1.28 -0.10
C GLY A 255 21.61 -2.19 1.05
N ASN A 256 20.45 -1.97 1.68
CA ASN A 256 20.03 -2.76 2.83
C ASN A 256 19.47 -4.12 2.39
N THR A 257 19.60 -5.10 3.28
CA THR A 257 19.05 -6.44 3.09
C THR A 257 17.93 -6.68 4.11
N PHE A 258 16.77 -7.12 3.64
CA PHE A 258 15.61 -7.49 4.48
C PHE A 258 15.26 -8.94 4.22
N ARG A 259 15.10 -9.72 5.29
CA ARG A 259 14.79 -11.16 5.24
C ARG A 259 13.73 -11.50 6.27
N GLU A 260 12.69 -12.21 5.85
CA GLU A 260 11.72 -12.81 6.77
C GLU A 260 11.10 -11.73 7.70
N ILE A 261 10.44 -10.74 7.09
CA ILE A 261 9.73 -9.64 7.77
C ILE A 261 8.25 -10.02 7.89
N PHE A 262 7.71 -10.07 9.11
CA PHE A 262 6.43 -10.76 9.38
C PHE A 262 5.38 -9.87 10.05
N ASP A 263 4.10 -10.04 9.70
CA ASP A 263 3.02 -9.60 10.58
C ASP A 263 2.77 -10.66 11.67
N PHE A 264 3.35 -10.44 12.85
CA PHE A 264 3.19 -11.35 13.99
C PHE A 264 1.85 -11.23 14.73
N THR A 265 1.04 -10.23 14.38
CA THR A 265 -0.10 -9.85 15.21
C THR A 265 -1.40 -10.51 14.76
N GLY A 266 -1.58 -10.82 13.48
CA GLY A 266 -2.86 -11.33 12.96
C GLY A 266 -4.07 -10.43 13.28
N PHE A 267 -3.80 -9.22 13.81
CA PHE A 267 -4.78 -8.26 14.28
C PHE A 267 -5.01 -7.26 13.16
N ASN A 268 -6.22 -7.30 12.58
CA ASN A 268 -6.73 -6.38 11.56
C ASN A 268 -5.79 -6.17 10.36
N LYS A 269 -6.13 -6.81 9.23
CA LYS A 269 -5.62 -6.50 7.86
C LYS A 269 -5.78 -5.02 7.43
N TYR A 270 -6.21 -4.14 8.31
CA TYR A 270 -6.48 -2.72 8.08
C TYR A 270 -5.28 -1.81 8.41
N GLU A 271 -4.24 -2.32 9.09
CA GLU A 271 -3.02 -1.55 9.37
C GLU A 271 -1.92 -1.87 8.35
N LEU A 272 -1.87 -1.08 7.27
CA LEU A 272 -0.94 -1.25 6.14
C LEU A 272 0.56 -1.11 6.49
N MET A 273 0.90 -0.71 7.73
CA MET A 273 2.28 -0.52 8.20
C MET A 273 2.81 -1.71 9.04
N ARG A 274 2.35 -2.94 8.79
CA ARG A 274 2.85 -4.15 9.47
C ARG A 274 3.36 -5.17 8.45
N GLY A 275 4.45 -5.86 8.77
CA GLY A 275 5.06 -6.83 7.86
C GLY A 275 5.79 -6.18 6.68
N VAL A 276 6.26 -4.94 6.84
CA VAL A 276 6.81 -4.13 5.75
C VAL A 276 8.33 -3.99 5.91
N ALA A 277 9.11 -4.28 4.86
CA ALA A 277 10.56 -4.06 4.94
C ALA A 277 10.89 -2.57 5.12
N ILE A 278 10.29 -1.69 4.32
CA ILE A 278 10.43 -0.22 4.45
C ILE A 278 9.04 0.44 4.44
N ALA A 279 8.63 0.99 5.58
CA ALA A 279 7.36 1.69 5.75
C ALA A 279 7.56 3.19 6.01
N PHE A 280 6.78 4.03 5.33
CA PHE A 280 6.79 5.46 5.58
C PHE A 280 5.41 6.10 5.49
N ASP A 281 5.08 6.95 6.46
CA ASP A 281 3.78 7.62 6.59
C ASP A 281 3.95 9.13 6.81
N GLN A 282 3.18 9.93 6.06
CA GLN A 282 3.25 11.39 6.08
C GLN A 282 4.68 11.94 5.94
N SER A 283 5.55 11.21 5.23
CA SER A 283 6.98 11.45 5.12
C SER A 283 7.32 12.04 3.76
N VAL A 284 8.53 12.57 3.60
CA VAL A 284 8.88 13.39 2.44
C VAL A 284 10.32 13.15 1.98
N GLY A 285 10.58 13.33 0.68
CA GLY A 285 11.92 13.14 0.10
C GLY A 285 12.44 11.71 0.24
N ILE A 286 11.57 10.71 0.22
CA ILE A 286 11.97 9.31 0.44
C ILE A 286 12.68 8.79 -0.80
N SER A 287 13.88 8.23 -0.60
CA SER A 287 14.70 7.60 -1.64
C SER A 287 15.12 6.20 -1.20
N ILE A 288 14.81 5.20 -2.03
CA ILE A 288 15.01 3.78 -1.73
C ILE A 288 15.68 3.13 -2.94
N SER A 289 16.93 2.70 -2.79
CA SER A 289 17.66 2.12 -3.92
C SER A 289 18.58 0.96 -3.55
N ASN A 290 18.83 0.07 -4.50
CA ASN A 290 19.80 -1.02 -4.32
C ASN A 290 19.51 -1.93 -3.12
N ASN A 291 18.27 -2.01 -2.63
CA ASN A 291 17.93 -2.87 -1.50
C ASN A 291 17.56 -4.28 -2.00
N ASP A 292 17.80 -5.27 -1.15
CA ASP A 292 17.45 -6.66 -1.37
C ASP A 292 16.43 -7.10 -0.31
N ILE A 293 15.20 -7.33 -0.72
CA ILE A 293 14.06 -7.65 0.14
C ILE A 293 13.54 -9.03 -0.21
N SER A 294 13.42 -9.93 0.77
CA SER A 294 12.72 -11.20 0.58
C SER A 294 11.89 -11.63 1.79
N ASP A 295 10.82 -12.37 1.51
CA ASP A 295 9.89 -12.92 2.50
C ASP A 295 9.30 -11.84 3.42
N ALA A 296 8.67 -10.83 2.81
CA ALA A 296 7.91 -9.77 3.50
C ALA A 296 6.44 -9.79 3.06
N LEU A 297 5.53 -9.22 3.87
CA LEU A 297 4.16 -9.00 3.41
C LEU A 297 4.15 -7.95 2.30
N ILE A 298 4.76 -6.79 2.58
CA ILE A 298 4.97 -5.72 1.61
C ILE A 298 6.46 -5.38 1.57
N GLY A 299 7.03 -5.25 0.38
CA GLY A 299 8.41 -4.79 0.24
C GLY A 299 8.54 -3.34 0.70
N ILE A 300 7.92 -2.43 -0.04
CA ILE A 300 8.00 -0.99 0.21
C ILE A 300 6.58 -0.43 0.31
N PHE A 301 6.28 0.26 1.41
CA PHE A 301 4.97 0.88 1.64
C PHE A 301 5.10 2.36 1.98
N GLY A 302 4.45 3.19 1.17
CA GLY A 302 4.27 4.62 1.42
C GLY A 302 2.81 4.96 1.65
N GLN A 303 2.54 5.78 2.66
CA GLN A 303 1.21 6.34 2.91
C GLN A 303 1.28 7.87 3.03
N SER A 304 0.46 8.57 2.25
CA SER A 304 0.33 10.04 2.32
C SER A 304 1.70 10.75 2.30
N SER A 305 2.64 10.21 1.51
CA SER A 305 4.06 10.56 1.54
C SER A 305 4.59 10.94 0.17
N GLU A 306 5.75 11.59 0.12
CA GLU A 306 6.50 11.84 -1.11
C GLU A 306 7.62 10.79 -1.25
N LEU A 307 7.32 9.71 -1.98
CA LEU A 307 8.32 8.81 -2.53
C LEU A 307 8.88 9.45 -3.80
N ARG A 308 10.17 9.76 -3.82
CA ARG A 308 10.82 10.35 -4.99
C ARG A 308 11.42 9.29 -5.89
N ASP A 309 12.27 8.45 -5.32
CA ASP A 309 13.02 7.44 -6.06
C ASP A 309 12.86 6.08 -5.39
N CYS A 310 12.52 5.08 -6.19
CA CYS A 310 12.49 3.68 -5.79
C CYS A 310 13.12 2.86 -6.92
N ASN A 311 14.44 2.70 -6.90
CA ASN A 311 15.18 2.23 -8.06
C ASN A 311 16.13 1.06 -7.76
N ASN A 312 16.31 0.15 -8.71
CA ASN A 312 17.29 -0.93 -8.61
C ASN A 312 17.14 -1.83 -7.37
N ASN A 313 15.92 -1.98 -6.84
CA ASN A 313 15.66 -2.90 -5.74
C ASN A 313 15.36 -4.31 -6.26
N THR A 314 15.83 -5.32 -5.54
CA THR A 314 15.43 -6.72 -5.73
C THR A 314 14.44 -7.08 -4.64
N ILE A 315 13.21 -7.43 -5.01
CA ILE A 315 12.12 -7.74 -4.09
C ILE A 315 11.57 -9.12 -4.45
N ASP A 316 11.61 -10.07 -3.52
CA ASP A 316 11.23 -11.47 -3.77
C ASP A 316 10.24 -12.00 -2.74
N SER A 317 9.32 -12.85 -3.20
CA SER A 317 8.41 -13.65 -2.38
C SER A 317 7.48 -12.83 -1.49
N VAL A 318 7.11 -11.63 -1.93
CA VAL A 318 6.20 -10.70 -1.23
C VAL A 318 4.75 -10.81 -1.73
N ASP A 319 3.79 -10.36 -0.93
CA ASP A 319 2.42 -10.19 -1.43
C ASP A 319 2.36 -8.97 -2.34
N ILE A 320 2.94 -7.85 -1.88
CA ILE A 320 3.01 -6.60 -2.63
C ILE A 320 4.46 -6.12 -2.73
N GLY A 321 4.95 -5.85 -3.94
CA GLY A 321 6.29 -5.31 -4.17
C GLY A 321 6.45 -3.89 -3.65
N ILE A 322 5.82 -2.94 -4.35
CA ILE A 322 5.81 -1.52 -4.01
C ILE A 322 4.36 -1.05 -3.91
N TYR A 323 3.97 -0.48 -2.78
CA TYR A 323 2.67 0.15 -2.61
C TYR A 323 2.80 1.62 -2.20
N ASP A 324 2.46 2.53 -3.10
CA ASP A 324 2.42 3.97 -2.85
C ASP A 324 0.96 4.45 -2.75
N TYR A 325 0.49 4.57 -1.52
CA TYR A 325 -0.88 4.95 -1.19
C TYR A 325 -0.95 6.44 -0.87
N ARG A 326 -1.79 7.17 -1.60
CA ARG A 326 -2.01 8.62 -1.42
C ARG A 326 -0.74 9.45 -1.58
N ALA A 327 0.08 9.09 -2.56
CA ALA A 327 1.31 9.79 -2.91
C ALA A 327 1.12 11.31 -2.98
N LYS A 328 2.04 12.04 -2.35
CA LYS A 328 2.08 13.52 -2.35
C LYS A 328 3.04 14.11 -3.37
N GLY A 329 3.91 13.29 -3.96
CA GLY A 329 4.85 13.71 -5.00
C GLY A 329 5.05 12.63 -6.06
N VAL A 330 5.67 13.02 -7.17
CA VAL A 330 5.86 12.15 -8.33
C VAL A 330 6.98 11.15 -8.04
N ALA A 331 6.61 9.88 -7.88
CA ALA A 331 7.55 8.78 -7.68
C ALA A 331 8.15 8.30 -9.01
N ASN A 332 9.47 8.13 -9.02
CA ASN A 332 10.22 7.40 -10.03
C ASN A 332 10.45 5.96 -9.55
N LEU A 333 9.75 5.01 -10.15
CA LEU A 333 9.79 3.58 -9.82
C LEU A 333 10.47 2.86 -10.98
N ALA A 334 11.80 2.71 -10.95
CA ALA A 334 12.55 2.23 -12.11
C ALA A 334 13.51 1.08 -11.81
N GLU A 335 13.73 0.21 -12.80
CA GLU A 335 14.78 -0.82 -12.77
C GLU A 335 14.68 -1.80 -11.58
N ASN A 336 13.49 -1.95 -10.98
CA ASN A 336 13.29 -2.92 -9.91
C ASN A 336 13.02 -4.32 -10.47
N GLN A 337 13.48 -5.33 -9.75
CA GLN A 337 13.16 -6.74 -10.00
C GLN A 337 12.23 -7.21 -8.89
N ILE A 338 10.99 -7.57 -9.23
CA ILE A 338 9.94 -7.85 -8.25
C ILE A 338 9.29 -9.19 -8.55
N ILE A 339 9.35 -10.11 -7.58
CA ILE A 339 8.58 -11.36 -7.55
C ILE A 339 7.45 -11.20 -6.52
N PHE A 340 6.20 -11.23 -6.97
CA PHE A 340 5.02 -10.88 -6.18
C PHE A 340 3.92 -11.94 -6.24
N LYS A 341 3.11 -12.06 -5.19
CA LYS A 341 1.97 -12.99 -5.13
C LYS A 341 0.63 -12.33 -5.45
N LYS A 342 0.50 -11.02 -5.16
CA LYS A 342 -0.74 -10.25 -5.34
C LYS A 342 -0.54 -9.06 -6.27
N GLU A 343 0.23 -8.04 -5.85
CA GLU A 343 0.52 -6.87 -6.68
C GLU A 343 2.02 -6.62 -6.82
N GLY A 344 2.50 -6.36 -8.04
CA GLY A 344 3.91 -6.00 -8.25
C GLY A 344 4.16 -4.55 -7.81
N ILE A 345 3.57 -3.61 -8.54
CA ILE A 345 3.57 -2.18 -8.21
C ILE A 345 2.12 -1.71 -8.11
N TRP A 346 1.75 -1.11 -6.98
CA TRP A 346 0.43 -0.53 -6.76
C TRP A 346 0.56 0.94 -6.37
N VAL A 347 -0.10 1.83 -7.13
CA VAL A 347 -0.26 3.23 -6.74
C VAL A 347 -1.75 3.55 -6.67
N SER A 348 -2.21 4.10 -5.55
CA SER A 348 -3.64 4.30 -5.31
C SER A 348 -3.95 5.62 -4.64
N GLY A 349 -4.88 6.36 -5.25
CA GLY A 349 -5.39 7.63 -4.74
C GLY A 349 -4.33 8.71 -4.50
N PRO A 350 -3.30 8.88 -5.36
CA PRO A 350 -2.35 9.96 -5.20
C PRO A 350 -3.06 11.32 -5.23
N LEU A 351 -2.39 12.36 -4.75
CA LEU A 351 -2.89 13.71 -4.92
C LEU A 351 -3.10 14.02 -6.41
N VAL A 352 -4.11 14.82 -6.70
CA VAL A 352 -4.42 15.20 -8.08
C VAL A 352 -3.24 15.95 -8.68
N GLY A 353 -2.85 15.60 -9.91
CA GLY A 353 -1.64 16.09 -10.57
C GLY A 353 -0.35 15.36 -10.17
N VAL A 354 -0.41 14.42 -9.23
CA VAL A 354 0.70 13.50 -8.94
C VAL A 354 0.51 12.23 -9.76
N ALA A 355 1.46 11.95 -10.64
CA ALA A 355 1.43 10.81 -11.55
C ALA A 355 2.77 10.08 -11.52
N PRO A 356 2.80 8.79 -11.17
CA PRO A 356 4.06 8.05 -11.05
C PRO A 356 4.73 7.84 -12.42
N GLN A 357 6.05 7.71 -12.40
CA GLN A 357 6.87 7.28 -13.53
C GLN A 357 7.34 5.86 -13.23
N ILE A 358 6.93 4.90 -14.05
CA ILE A 358 7.15 3.46 -13.86
C ILE A 358 7.85 2.92 -15.10
N SER A 359 9.16 2.68 -15.00
CA SER A 359 9.96 2.33 -16.18
C SER A 359 10.97 1.21 -15.96
N SER A 360 11.14 0.36 -16.96
CA SER A 360 12.22 -0.64 -16.98
C SER A 360 12.21 -1.62 -15.80
N ASN A 361 11.05 -1.85 -15.16
CA ASN A 361 10.93 -2.84 -14.10
C ASN A 361 10.73 -4.24 -14.70
N THR A 362 11.23 -5.24 -13.99
CA THR A 362 10.95 -6.66 -14.27
C THR A 362 10.03 -7.21 -13.19
N LEU A 363 8.82 -7.60 -13.58
CA LEU A 363 7.74 -8.02 -12.69
C LEU A 363 7.39 -9.49 -12.97
N THR A 364 7.56 -10.36 -12.00
CA THR A 364 7.29 -11.79 -12.14
C THR A 364 6.27 -12.24 -11.09
N ILE A 365 5.22 -12.93 -11.51
CA ILE A 365 4.27 -13.52 -10.56
C ILE A 365 4.88 -14.75 -9.89
N ASP A 366 4.76 -14.88 -8.56
CA ASP A 366 4.94 -16.15 -7.86
C ASP A 366 3.72 -17.03 -8.11
N TRP A 367 3.75 -17.73 -9.24
CA TRP A 367 2.68 -18.62 -9.67
C TRP A 367 2.55 -19.87 -8.79
N ASN A 368 3.55 -20.21 -7.96
CA ASN A 368 3.49 -21.40 -7.10
C ASN A 368 2.65 -21.16 -5.84
N ASN A 369 2.58 -19.92 -5.36
CA ASN A 369 1.92 -19.57 -4.11
C ASN A 369 0.92 -18.40 -4.25
N PRO A 370 -0.09 -18.49 -5.15
CA PRO A 370 -1.11 -17.45 -5.25
C PRO A 370 -1.93 -17.34 -3.97
N ASN A 371 -2.17 -16.10 -3.52
CA ASN A 371 -2.87 -15.82 -2.26
C ASN A 371 -4.01 -14.78 -2.39
N SER A 372 -4.31 -14.33 -3.60
CA SER A 372 -5.45 -13.45 -3.92
C SER A 372 -6.01 -13.78 -5.29
N LEU A 373 -7.29 -13.45 -5.49
CA LEU A 373 -8.02 -13.64 -6.73
C LEU A 373 -7.78 -12.49 -7.71
N GLN A 374 -7.57 -11.26 -7.19
CA GLN A 374 -7.15 -10.13 -7.99
C GLN A 374 -5.63 -9.99 -7.90
N ARG A 375 -4.95 -10.16 -9.04
CA ARG A 375 -3.49 -10.06 -9.11
C ARG A 375 -3.10 -9.21 -10.30
N ASP A 376 -2.25 -8.22 -10.07
CA ASP A 376 -1.90 -7.19 -11.06
C ASP A 376 -0.40 -6.91 -11.01
N ALA A 377 0.31 -6.98 -12.13
CA ALA A 377 1.74 -6.65 -12.14
C ALA A 377 1.98 -5.16 -11.89
N ILE A 378 1.22 -4.30 -12.56
CA ILE A 378 1.15 -2.87 -12.31
C ILE A 378 -0.31 -2.49 -12.14
N ARG A 379 -0.66 -1.86 -11.01
CA ARG A 379 -2.00 -1.39 -10.69
C ARG A 379 -1.99 0.09 -10.35
N LEU A 380 -2.76 0.87 -11.10
CA LEU A 380 -2.98 2.28 -10.83
C LEU A 380 -4.47 2.57 -10.61
N ASP A 381 -4.79 3.12 -9.45
CA ASP A 381 -6.14 3.53 -9.07
C ASP A 381 -6.21 5.04 -8.81
N LEU A 382 -7.22 5.71 -9.37
CA LEU A 382 -7.53 7.12 -9.09
C LEU A 382 -6.42 8.12 -9.45
N ILE A 383 -5.65 7.86 -10.50
CA ILE A 383 -4.68 8.84 -10.98
C ILE A 383 -5.43 9.94 -11.74
N ARG A 384 -5.40 11.16 -11.21
CA ARG A 384 -6.26 12.26 -11.66
C ARG A 384 -5.43 13.50 -11.97
N GLY A 385 -5.94 14.34 -12.87
CA GLY A 385 -5.32 15.59 -13.26
C GLY A 385 -4.57 15.50 -14.57
N ASN A 386 -3.72 16.50 -14.82
CA ASN A 386 -3.16 16.77 -16.14
C ASN A 386 -1.76 16.19 -16.31
N SER A 387 -1.20 15.62 -15.24
CA SER A 387 0.15 15.06 -15.24
C SER A 387 0.10 13.67 -15.85
N PRO A 388 0.84 13.42 -16.96
CA PRO A 388 0.86 12.11 -17.57
C PRO A 388 1.53 11.09 -16.64
N THR A 389 0.85 9.98 -16.40
CA THR A 389 1.48 8.78 -15.81
C THR A 389 2.25 8.08 -16.90
N ASN A 390 3.54 7.81 -16.68
CA ASN A 390 4.35 7.12 -17.67
C ASN A 390 4.63 5.69 -17.21
N ILE A 391 4.12 4.71 -17.96
CA ILE A 391 4.38 3.29 -17.75
C ILE A 391 5.10 2.80 -19.01
N ASN A 392 6.42 2.68 -18.96
CA ASN A 392 7.19 2.36 -20.15
C ASN A 392 8.23 1.25 -19.98
N SER A 393 8.46 0.49 -21.04
CA SER A 393 9.56 -0.48 -21.11
C SER A 393 9.59 -1.49 -19.95
N ASN A 394 8.45 -1.78 -19.31
CA ASN A 394 8.39 -2.77 -18.24
C ASN A 394 8.22 -4.17 -18.85
N HIS A 395 8.85 -5.16 -18.23
CA HIS A 395 8.77 -6.56 -18.61
C HIS A 395 7.99 -7.35 -17.56
N CYS A 396 6.88 -7.95 -17.94
CA CYS A 396 6.02 -8.73 -17.06
C CYS A 396 6.01 -10.21 -17.45
N PHE A 397 6.27 -11.10 -16.49
CA PHE A 397 6.21 -12.56 -16.65
C PHE A 397 5.12 -13.13 -15.75
N LEU A 398 3.98 -13.50 -16.36
CA LEU A 398 2.72 -13.72 -15.65
C LEU A 398 2.11 -15.10 -15.92
N ASP A 399 1.15 -15.47 -15.08
CA ASP A 399 0.22 -16.58 -15.29
C ASP A 399 -1.12 -16.04 -15.81
N VAL A 400 -2.00 -16.93 -16.29
CA VAL A 400 -3.27 -16.53 -16.94
C VAL A 400 -4.40 -16.13 -15.98
N ALA A 401 -4.08 -15.90 -14.71
CA ALA A 401 -4.97 -15.28 -13.73
C ALA A 401 -4.36 -14.01 -13.10
N CYS A 402 -3.35 -13.40 -13.74
CA CYS A 402 -2.78 -12.10 -13.36
C CYS A 402 -2.90 -11.09 -14.50
N ASN A 403 -3.36 -9.86 -14.23
CA ASN A 403 -3.33 -8.80 -15.24
C ASN A 403 -1.92 -8.21 -15.35
N GLY A 404 -1.53 -7.77 -16.54
CA GLY A 404 -0.28 -7.05 -16.72
C GLY A 404 -0.37 -5.64 -16.15
N ILE A 405 -1.09 -4.76 -16.82
CA ILE A 405 -1.27 -3.37 -16.41
C ILE A 405 -2.76 -3.12 -16.19
N TYR A 406 -3.13 -2.82 -14.95
CA TYR A 406 -4.49 -2.46 -14.56
C TYR A 406 -4.60 -0.98 -14.23
N LEU A 407 -5.44 -0.27 -14.97
CA LEU A 407 -5.72 1.15 -14.82
C LEU A 407 -7.19 1.34 -14.48
N LYS A 408 -7.48 1.95 -13.34
CA LYS A 408 -8.85 2.28 -12.94
C LYS A 408 -8.96 3.76 -12.60
N ASN A 409 -9.79 4.46 -13.36
CA ASN A 409 -10.00 5.89 -13.24
C ASN A 409 -8.66 6.64 -13.32
N CYS A 410 -7.93 6.45 -14.42
CA CYS A 410 -6.66 7.14 -14.71
C CYS A 410 -6.86 8.19 -15.81
N SER A 411 -6.44 9.42 -15.56
CA SER A 411 -6.39 10.50 -16.54
C SER A 411 -5.01 10.56 -17.21
N VAL A 412 -4.99 10.67 -18.54
CA VAL A 412 -3.77 10.82 -19.35
C VAL A 412 -2.71 9.72 -19.14
N PRO A 413 -3.06 8.42 -19.01
CA PRO A 413 -2.04 7.37 -18.89
C PRO A 413 -1.24 7.23 -20.19
N GLN A 414 0.08 7.19 -20.10
CA GLN A 414 1.00 6.90 -21.18
C GLN A 414 1.59 5.50 -20.96
N VAL A 415 1.03 4.49 -21.64
CA VAL A 415 1.45 3.09 -21.55
C VAL A 415 2.19 2.74 -22.83
N ILE A 416 3.53 2.77 -22.78
CA ILE A 416 4.37 2.79 -23.99
C ILE A 416 5.43 1.69 -23.95
N GLY A 417 5.46 0.81 -24.96
CA GLY A 417 6.58 -0.12 -25.13
C GLY A 417 6.72 -1.18 -24.04
N ASN A 418 5.63 -1.54 -23.35
CA ASN A 418 5.68 -2.60 -22.32
C ASN A 418 5.57 -3.98 -22.97
N ASP A 419 6.23 -4.96 -22.36
CA ASP A 419 6.31 -6.35 -22.81
C ASP A 419 5.68 -7.27 -21.75
N ILE A 420 4.52 -7.85 -22.07
CA ILE A 420 3.70 -8.62 -21.13
C ILE A 420 3.59 -10.06 -21.65
N ASN A 421 4.27 -10.98 -20.97
CA ASN A 421 4.36 -12.39 -21.36
C ASN A 421 3.67 -13.32 -20.37
N TYR A 422 2.70 -14.09 -20.88
CA TYR A 422 1.99 -15.13 -20.13
C TYR A 422 2.68 -16.48 -20.30
N THR A 423 3.66 -16.74 -19.44
CA THR A 423 4.56 -17.91 -19.56
C THR A 423 4.21 -19.04 -18.60
N PHE A 424 3.52 -18.75 -17.49
CA PHE A 424 3.25 -19.74 -16.44
C PHE A 424 1.81 -20.30 -16.51
N PRO A 425 1.61 -21.61 -16.26
CA PRO A 425 0.29 -22.17 -16.07
C PRO A 425 -0.27 -21.80 -14.69
N ILE A 426 -1.59 -21.85 -14.52
CA ILE A 426 -2.20 -21.73 -13.18
C ILE A 426 -2.08 -23.09 -12.47
N PRO A 427 -1.66 -23.14 -11.18
CA PRO A 427 -1.67 -24.38 -10.40
C PRO A 427 -3.07 -25.02 -10.34
N PRO A 428 -3.21 -26.34 -10.53
CA PRO A 428 -4.52 -27.01 -10.53
C PRO A 428 -5.38 -26.75 -9.29
N TRP A 429 -4.76 -26.73 -8.11
CA TRP A 429 -5.46 -26.46 -6.84
C TRP A 429 -6.05 -25.05 -6.77
N PHE A 430 -5.40 -24.07 -7.41
CA PHE A 430 -5.88 -22.69 -7.45
C PHE A 430 -7.05 -22.56 -8.42
N ILE A 431 -7.04 -23.31 -9.53
CA ILE A 431 -8.18 -23.45 -10.44
C ILE A 431 -9.41 -23.99 -9.69
N GLU A 432 -9.25 -25.07 -8.93
CA GLU A 432 -10.33 -25.66 -8.13
C GLU A 432 -10.89 -24.65 -7.12
N LEU A 433 -10.03 -23.91 -6.43
CA LEU A 433 -10.46 -22.85 -5.50
C LEU A 433 -11.31 -21.81 -6.22
N MET A 434 -10.83 -21.27 -7.35
CA MET A 434 -11.56 -20.27 -8.15
C MET A 434 -12.93 -20.79 -8.59
N LEU A 435 -13.00 -22.01 -9.12
CA LEU A 435 -14.26 -22.60 -9.57
C LEU A 435 -15.26 -22.78 -8.42
N ASN A 436 -14.78 -23.21 -7.24
CA ASN A 436 -15.62 -23.44 -6.07
C ASN A 436 -16.29 -22.15 -5.54
N ILE A 437 -15.66 -20.98 -5.74
CA ILE A 437 -16.22 -19.68 -5.36
C ILE A 437 -16.96 -18.99 -6.53
N GLY A 438 -17.19 -19.70 -7.64
CA GLY A 438 -17.84 -19.15 -8.83
C GLY A 438 -16.98 -18.17 -9.64
N TYR A 439 -15.67 -18.13 -9.38
CA TYR A 439 -14.71 -17.32 -10.12
C TYR A 439 -14.22 -18.07 -11.36
N VAL A 440 -14.16 -17.39 -12.51
CA VAL A 440 -13.73 -17.99 -13.78
C VAL A 440 -12.21 -17.83 -13.92
N PRO A 441 -11.42 -18.92 -13.98
CA PRO A 441 -9.95 -18.89 -13.97
C PRO A 441 -9.28 -18.14 -15.13
N ALA A 442 -9.98 -17.95 -16.25
CA ALA A 442 -9.45 -17.35 -17.47
C ALA A 442 -9.89 -15.90 -17.60
N ASN A 443 -9.41 -15.02 -16.70
CA ASN A 443 -9.76 -13.60 -16.71
C ASN A 443 -8.54 -12.67 -16.76
N ALA A 444 -7.31 -13.19 -16.92
CA ALA A 444 -6.15 -12.31 -17.10
C ALA A 444 -6.34 -11.41 -18.34
N ARG A 445 -5.86 -10.18 -18.20
CA ARG A 445 -5.85 -9.15 -19.23
C ARG A 445 -4.44 -8.58 -19.30
N GLY A 446 -3.87 -8.49 -20.51
CA GLY A 446 -2.57 -7.85 -20.69
C GLY A 446 -2.60 -6.40 -20.21
N ILE A 447 -3.42 -5.56 -20.84
CA ILE A 447 -3.70 -4.20 -20.39
C ILE A 447 -5.20 -4.06 -20.15
N TYR A 448 -5.59 -3.60 -18.96
CA TYR A 448 -6.98 -3.43 -18.57
C TYR A 448 -7.26 -2.00 -18.10
N ALA A 449 -8.04 -1.24 -18.86
CA ALA A 449 -8.32 0.17 -18.61
C ALA A 449 -9.81 0.43 -18.36
N LEU A 450 -10.15 0.77 -17.12
CA LEU A 450 -11.51 1.09 -16.68
C LEU A 450 -11.63 2.57 -16.37
N SER A 451 -12.67 3.24 -16.85
CA SER A 451 -12.91 4.66 -16.54
C SER A 451 -11.71 5.57 -16.84
N SER A 452 -10.82 5.17 -17.74
CA SER A 452 -9.55 5.84 -17.99
C SER A 452 -9.62 6.60 -19.30
N SER A 453 -9.17 7.84 -19.31
CA SER A 453 -9.42 8.74 -20.43
C SER A 453 -8.20 9.56 -20.83
N ASN A 454 -8.20 10.01 -22.09
CA ASN A 454 -7.12 10.80 -22.70
C ASN A 454 -5.76 10.08 -22.70
N GLY A 455 -5.77 8.75 -22.65
CA GLY A 455 -4.58 7.91 -22.59
C GLY A 455 -3.94 7.62 -23.94
N SER A 456 -2.67 7.25 -23.91
CA SER A 456 -1.89 6.77 -25.05
C SER A 456 -1.36 5.38 -24.73
N PHE A 457 -1.73 4.40 -25.54
CA PHE A 457 -1.30 3.01 -25.46
C PHE A 457 -0.56 2.66 -26.73
N VAL A 458 0.77 2.72 -26.69
CA VAL A 458 1.61 2.69 -27.89
C VAL A 458 2.69 1.62 -27.80
N ASP A 459 2.90 0.88 -28.88
CA ASP A 459 4.00 -0.10 -29.01
C ASP A 459 4.03 -1.18 -27.90
N ASN A 460 2.90 -1.48 -27.26
CA ASN A 460 2.86 -2.55 -26.26
C ASN A 460 2.80 -3.90 -26.95
N TYR A 461 3.56 -4.85 -26.41
CA TYR A 461 3.60 -6.23 -26.87
C TYR A 461 3.02 -7.14 -25.80
N ILE A 462 1.93 -7.84 -26.12
CA ILE A 462 1.26 -8.78 -25.23
C ILE A 462 1.30 -10.14 -25.89
N ASN A 463 1.89 -11.11 -25.21
CA ASN A 463 2.12 -12.43 -25.77
C ASN A 463 1.74 -13.54 -24.79
N ALA A 464 1.04 -14.54 -25.31
CA ALA A 464 0.64 -15.72 -24.56
C ALA A 464 0.96 -17.00 -25.36
N SER A 465 0.51 -18.14 -24.86
CA SER A 465 0.63 -19.42 -25.58
C SER A 465 -0.75 -20.07 -25.78
N LEU A 466 -0.83 -21.06 -26.67
CA LEU A 466 -2.06 -21.85 -26.89
C LEU A 466 -2.55 -22.56 -25.62
N LEU A 467 -1.63 -22.94 -24.73
CA LEU A 467 -1.94 -23.60 -23.45
C LEU A 467 -2.26 -22.60 -22.34
N ASN A 468 -1.76 -21.37 -22.46
CA ASN A 468 -1.91 -20.28 -21.52
C ASN A 468 -2.63 -19.11 -22.20
N ASN A 469 -3.83 -19.34 -22.73
CA ASN A 469 -4.57 -18.31 -23.44
C ASN A 469 -5.10 -17.24 -22.48
N VAL A 470 -4.73 -15.97 -22.69
CA VAL A 470 -5.27 -14.84 -21.91
C VAL A 470 -6.69 -14.53 -22.35
N PHE A 471 -7.54 -14.07 -21.42
CA PHE A 471 -8.91 -13.69 -21.76
C PHE A 471 -8.96 -12.52 -22.75
N ALA A 472 -8.18 -11.47 -22.45
CA ALA A 472 -8.02 -10.36 -23.35
C ALA A 472 -6.57 -9.88 -23.41
N GLY A 473 -6.10 -9.51 -24.60
CA GLY A 473 -4.83 -8.78 -24.71
C GLY A 473 -4.99 -7.40 -24.10
N MET A 474 -5.81 -6.57 -24.74
CA MET A 474 -6.19 -5.26 -24.24
C MET A 474 -7.70 -5.19 -24.06
N TRP A 475 -8.15 -4.83 -22.87
CA TRP A 475 -9.55 -4.58 -22.56
C TRP A 475 -9.70 -3.15 -22.05
N THR A 476 -10.59 -2.40 -22.67
CA THR A 476 -10.99 -1.07 -22.20
C THR A 476 -12.51 -0.97 -21.99
N ALA A 477 -12.94 -0.29 -20.94
CA ALA A 477 -14.36 -0.14 -20.62
C ALA A 477 -14.70 1.20 -19.96
N GLN A 478 -15.75 1.86 -20.46
CA GLN A 478 -16.14 3.23 -20.04
C GLN A 478 -14.95 4.21 -20.07
N SER A 479 -14.10 4.10 -21.10
CA SER A 479 -12.78 4.72 -21.18
C SER A 479 -12.66 5.47 -22.51
N THR A 480 -12.87 6.79 -22.48
CA THR A 480 -13.03 7.66 -23.65
C THR A 480 -11.73 8.37 -24.05
N ASN A 481 -11.67 8.89 -25.28
CA ASN A 481 -10.57 9.71 -25.79
C ASN A 481 -9.18 9.01 -25.72
N ASN A 482 -9.12 7.68 -25.80
CA ASN A 482 -7.86 6.94 -25.72
C ASN A 482 -7.28 6.65 -27.11
N THR A 483 -5.96 6.71 -27.24
CA THR A 483 -5.26 6.30 -28.47
C THR A 483 -4.61 4.94 -28.26
N PHE A 484 -5.01 3.96 -29.05
CA PHE A 484 -4.40 2.64 -29.15
C PHE A 484 -3.66 2.56 -30.48
N CYS A 485 -2.34 2.60 -30.45
CA CYS A 485 -1.55 2.50 -31.66
C CYS A 485 -0.39 1.51 -31.59
N CYS A 486 -0.18 0.77 -32.67
CA CYS A 486 1.01 -0.08 -32.83
C CYS A 486 1.18 -1.17 -31.77
N ASN A 487 0.11 -1.49 -31.05
CA ASN A 487 0.14 -2.59 -30.11
C ASN A 487 0.03 -3.91 -30.87
N GLN A 488 0.70 -4.92 -30.35
CA GLN A 488 0.61 -6.27 -30.88
C GLN A 488 0.17 -7.23 -29.78
N VAL A 489 -0.87 -8.00 -30.09
CA VAL A 489 -1.37 -9.06 -29.22
C VAL A 489 -1.25 -10.39 -29.95
N ASN A 490 -0.49 -11.30 -29.35
CA ASN A 490 -0.30 -12.67 -29.82
C ASN A 490 -0.99 -13.64 -28.87
N TYR A 491 -1.87 -14.49 -29.40
CA TYR A 491 -2.61 -15.52 -28.65
C TYR A 491 -3.49 -14.95 -27.53
N SER A 492 -4.77 -14.75 -27.81
CA SER A 492 -5.73 -14.30 -26.80
C SER A 492 -7.14 -14.81 -27.14
N THR A 493 -8.03 -14.97 -26.16
CA THR A 493 -9.46 -15.15 -26.48
C THR A 493 -9.99 -13.89 -27.18
N ARG A 494 -9.61 -12.70 -26.71
CA ARG A 494 -9.97 -11.41 -27.32
C ARG A 494 -8.74 -10.52 -27.43
N CYS A 495 -8.18 -10.31 -28.63
CA CYS A 495 -6.97 -9.48 -28.73
C CYS A 495 -7.24 -8.04 -28.25
N PHE A 496 -8.28 -7.40 -28.78
CA PHE A 496 -8.73 -6.08 -28.34
C PHE A 496 -10.23 -6.11 -28.00
N SER A 497 -10.61 -5.64 -26.82
CA SER A 497 -12.00 -5.63 -26.35
C SER A 497 -12.40 -4.26 -25.82
N PHE A 498 -13.59 -3.79 -26.24
CA PHE A 498 -14.17 -2.52 -25.81
C PHE A 498 -15.59 -2.77 -25.29
N ASP A 499 -15.90 -2.17 -24.14
CA ASP A 499 -17.23 -2.21 -23.53
C ASP A 499 -17.72 -0.84 -23.07
N GLY A 500 -19.03 -0.60 -23.17
CA GLY A 500 -19.63 0.68 -22.79
C GLY A 500 -19.14 1.86 -23.64
N SER A 501 -19.13 3.06 -23.06
CA SER A 501 -18.67 4.25 -23.78
C SER A 501 -17.14 4.32 -23.83
N CYS A 502 -16.56 4.07 -25.00
CA CYS A 502 -15.16 4.31 -25.32
C CYS A 502 -15.01 5.35 -26.44
N LEU A 503 -16.00 6.26 -26.55
CA LEU A 503 -16.12 7.24 -27.62
C LEU A 503 -14.86 8.09 -27.78
N ASN A 504 -14.69 8.62 -29.00
CA ASN A 504 -13.56 9.46 -29.40
C ASN A 504 -12.18 8.77 -29.23
N SER A 505 -12.15 7.46 -29.06
CA SER A 505 -10.91 6.69 -29.03
C SER A 505 -10.41 6.42 -30.44
N ARG A 506 -9.10 6.28 -30.59
CA ARG A 506 -8.43 5.99 -31.87
C ARG A 506 -7.85 4.58 -31.81
N PHE A 507 -8.23 3.73 -32.75
CA PHE A 507 -7.72 2.36 -32.87
C PHE A 507 -7.01 2.18 -34.21
N ARG A 508 -5.67 2.31 -34.20
CA ARG A 508 -4.86 2.42 -35.42
C ARG A 508 -3.61 1.54 -35.38
N ASN A 509 -3.21 0.97 -36.51
CA ASN A 509 -2.00 0.16 -36.70
C ASN A 509 -1.77 -0.98 -35.69
N ASN A 510 -2.82 -1.43 -35.00
CA ASN A 510 -2.72 -2.54 -34.04
C ASN A 510 -2.71 -3.88 -34.78
N THR A 511 -2.02 -4.87 -34.22
CA THR A 511 -1.90 -6.21 -34.81
C THR A 511 -2.51 -7.27 -33.91
N SER A 512 -3.48 -8.01 -34.44
CA SER A 512 -4.01 -9.25 -33.82
C SER A 512 -3.40 -10.47 -34.51
N ALA A 513 -2.59 -11.24 -33.78
CA ALA A 513 -1.79 -12.34 -34.30
C ALA A 513 -1.92 -13.64 -33.46
N GLY A 514 -1.38 -14.74 -33.98
CA GLY A 514 -1.52 -16.08 -33.37
C GLY A 514 -2.92 -16.66 -33.54
N GLN A 515 -3.35 -17.54 -32.63
CA GLN A 515 -4.71 -18.06 -32.58
C GLN A 515 -5.55 -17.25 -31.59
N TYR A 516 -6.75 -16.82 -31.97
CA TYR A 516 -7.68 -16.10 -31.10
C TYR A 516 -9.15 -16.42 -31.37
N LEU A 517 -10.08 -16.07 -30.47
CA LEU A 517 -11.52 -16.15 -30.79
C LEU A 517 -11.98 -14.86 -31.47
N LEU A 518 -11.60 -13.70 -30.92
CA LEU A 518 -11.94 -12.38 -31.45
C LEU A 518 -10.68 -11.52 -31.60
N GLY A 519 -10.36 -11.07 -32.82
CA GLY A 519 -9.25 -10.12 -33.01
C GLY A 519 -9.61 -8.74 -32.45
N MET A 520 -10.81 -8.27 -32.78
CA MET A 520 -11.42 -7.09 -32.15
C MET A 520 -12.84 -7.41 -31.72
N ASN A 521 -13.21 -6.99 -30.52
CA ASN A 521 -14.51 -7.17 -29.91
C ASN A 521 -15.09 -5.82 -29.46
N LEU A 522 -16.13 -5.35 -30.13
CA LEU A 522 -17.05 -4.35 -29.58
C LEU A 522 -18.24 -5.09 -28.97
N ALA A 523 -18.33 -5.11 -27.64
CA ALA A 523 -19.46 -5.76 -26.97
C ALA A 523 -20.78 -5.02 -27.22
N LYS A 524 -21.88 -5.61 -26.75
CA LYS A 524 -23.20 -4.98 -26.81
C LYS A 524 -23.19 -3.68 -26.02
N GLY A 525 -23.60 -2.57 -26.64
CA GLY A 525 -23.57 -1.24 -26.02
C GLY A 525 -22.17 -0.61 -25.99
N ALA A 526 -21.19 -1.18 -26.72
CA ALA A 526 -19.86 -0.62 -26.84
C ALA A 526 -19.76 0.35 -28.02
N PHE A 527 -19.13 1.51 -27.80
CA PHE A 527 -18.94 2.54 -28.82
C PHE A 527 -17.54 3.14 -28.76
N ILE A 528 -16.83 3.21 -29.88
CA ILE A 528 -15.48 3.82 -29.97
C ILE A 528 -15.42 5.07 -30.85
N GLY A 529 -16.51 5.41 -31.53
CA GLY A 529 -16.53 6.47 -32.54
C GLY A 529 -16.01 6.00 -33.91
N LEU A 530 -16.13 6.86 -34.92
CA LEU A 530 -15.69 6.56 -36.28
C LEU A 530 -14.16 6.41 -36.38
N GLN A 531 -13.68 5.47 -37.19
CA GLN A 531 -12.26 5.18 -37.37
C GLN A 531 -11.86 5.32 -38.86
N PRO A 532 -11.27 6.46 -39.29
CA PRO A 532 -11.11 7.73 -38.55
C PRO A 532 -12.42 8.56 -38.52
N ASP A 533 -12.49 9.53 -37.62
CA ASP A 533 -13.52 10.57 -37.65
C ASP A 533 -13.23 11.52 -38.83
N PRO A 534 -14.20 11.74 -39.76
CA PRO A 534 -14.02 12.62 -40.92
C PRO A 534 -13.76 14.09 -40.57
N ARG A 535 -14.02 14.49 -39.32
CA ARG A 535 -13.82 15.87 -38.83
C ARG A 535 -12.41 16.09 -38.29
N ASN A 536 -11.66 15.02 -38.05
CA ASN A 536 -10.29 15.04 -37.56
C ASN A 536 -9.24 15.05 -38.70
N GLY A 537 -9.54 15.75 -39.80
CA GLY A 537 -8.66 15.83 -40.96
C GLY A 537 -8.91 14.76 -42.03
N PRO A 538 -7.91 14.45 -42.88
CA PRO A 538 -8.09 13.56 -44.03
C PRO A 538 -8.52 12.14 -43.62
N LEU A 539 -9.37 11.51 -44.45
CA LEU A 539 -9.81 10.13 -44.28
C LEU A 539 -8.65 9.13 -44.53
N ILE A 540 -7.85 8.91 -43.49
CA ILE A 540 -6.72 7.99 -43.49
C ILE A 540 -7.14 6.65 -42.84
N PRO A 541 -7.12 5.52 -43.55
CA PRO A 541 -7.49 4.22 -43.00
C PRO A 541 -6.68 3.88 -41.76
N SER A 542 -7.28 3.10 -40.85
CA SER A 542 -6.69 2.83 -39.54
C SER A 542 -5.40 1.98 -39.58
N GLY A 543 -5.15 1.21 -40.64
CA GLY A 543 -3.94 0.40 -40.79
C GLY A 543 -3.81 -0.81 -39.85
N ASN A 544 -4.88 -1.17 -39.13
CA ASN A 544 -4.92 -2.36 -38.27
C ASN A 544 -4.70 -3.65 -39.08
N ARG A 545 -4.03 -4.63 -38.48
CA ARG A 545 -3.61 -5.87 -39.13
C ARG A 545 -4.21 -7.11 -38.44
N TRP A 546 -4.78 -7.99 -39.24
CA TRP A 546 -5.45 -9.23 -38.82
C TRP A 546 -4.66 -10.45 -39.30
N THR A 547 -3.49 -10.69 -38.69
CA THR A 547 -2.53 -11.71 -39.18
C THR A 547 -2.73 -13.09 -38.55
N GLY A 548 -3.54 -13.20 -37.50
CA GLY A 548 -3.84 -14.48 -36.84
C GLY A 548 -5.02 -15.26 -37.41
N THR A 549 -5.26 -16.44 -36.81
CA THR A 549 -6.34 -17.37 -37.15
C THR A 549 -7.41 -17.38 -36.07
N THR A 550 -8.68 -17.49 -36.46
CA THR A 550 -9.78 -17.56 -35.51
C THR A 550 -10.08 -19.00 -35.10
N ALA A 551 -10.35 -19.25 -33.82
CA ALA A 551 -10.97 -20.48 -33.33
C ALA A 551 -12.38 -20.67 -33.95
N LEU A 552 -12.94 -21.88 -33.83
CA LEU A 552 -14.31 -22.19 -34.29
C LEU A 552 -15.32 -21.16 -33.74
N ASN A 553 -16.17 -20.62 -34.62
CA ASN A 553 -17.15 -19.56 -34.32
C ASN A 553 -16.56 -18.19 -33.91
N GLY A 554 -15.26 -17.97 -34.13
CA GLY A 554 -14.61 -16.68 -33.94
C GLY A 554 -14.76 -15.72 -35.11
N ALA A 555 -14.30 -14.49 -34.92
CA ALA A 555 -14.24 -13.45 -35.95
C ALA A 555 -12.98 -12.60 -35.78
N GLN A 556 -12.32 -12.22 -36.86
CA GLN A 556 -11.18 -11.29 -36.78
C GLN A 556 -11.65 -9.91 -36.30
N ALA A 557 -12.85 -9.48 -36.66
CA ALA A 557 -13.48 -8.30 -36.07
C ALA A 557 -14.97 -8.52 -35.79
N ALA A 558 -15.44 -8.16 -34.61
CA ALA A 558 -16.83 -8.34 -34.19
C ALA A 558 -17.42 -7.07 -33.57
N ASN A 559 -18.63 -6.72 -34.00
CA ASN A 559 -19.47 -5.69 -33.41
C ASN A 559 -20.82 -6.28 -33.01
N TYR A 560 -21.02 -6.45 -31.70
CA TYR A 560 -22.19 -7.11 -31.14
C TYR A 560 -23.38 -6.19 -30.88
N ASN A 561 -23.30 -4.89 -31.21
CA ASN A 561 -24.47 -4.03 -31.17
C ASN A 561 -25.59 -4.62 -32.03
N THR A 562 -26.82 -4.63 -31.51
CA THR A 562 -27.95 -5.32 -32.15
C THR A 562 -28.63 -4.47 -33.21
N ILE A 563 -28.57 -3.14 -33.08
CA ILE A 563 -29.19 -2.16 -33.98
C ILE A 563 -28.15 -1.69 -35.01
N SER A 564 -28.55 -1.60 -36.28
CA SER A 564 -27.65 -1.22 -37.38
C SER A 564 -27.09 0.20 -37.21
N THR A 565 -27.91 1.18 -36.81
CA THR A 565 -27.49 2.56 -36.58
C THR A 565 -26.43 2.67 -35.49
N ASP A 566 -26.52 1.87 -34.43
CA ASP A 566 -25.51 1.82 -33.36
C ASP A 566 -24.18 1.24 -33.86
N ARG A 567 -24.22 0.22 -34.72
CA ARG A 567 -22.98 -0.32 -35.34
C ARG A 567 -22.24 0.74 -36.15
N LEU A 568 -22.97 1.62 -36.84
CA LEU A 568 -22.38 2.65 -37.69
C LEU A 568 -21.67 3.77 -36.91
N LYS A 569 -22.01 3.98 -35.64
CA LYS A 569 -21.31 4.93 -34.76
C LYS A 569 -19.87 4.51 -34.44
N SER A 570 -19.52 3.24 -34.66
CA SER A 570 -18.15 2.71 -34.52
C SER A 570 -17.60 2.16 -35.82
N ARG A 571 -17.98 2.77 -36.96
CA ARG A 571 -17.56 2.30 -38.29
C ARG A 571 -16.05 2.41 -38.47
N MET A 572 -15.45 1.36 -39.02
CA MET A 572 -14.03 1.23 -39.32
C MET A 572 -13.74 1.36 -40.81
N THR A 573 -12.63 2.05 -41.13
CA THR A 573 -12.16 2.24 -42.50
C THR A 573 -10.84 1.49 -42.71
N ALA A 574 -10.86 0.52 -43.62
CA ALA A 574 -9.71 -0.31 -44.00
C ALA A 574 -9.10 0.13 -45.34
N SER A 575 -7.79 -0.10 -45.49
CA SER A 575 -7.05 0.17 -46.73
C SER A 575 -7.16 -1.05 -47.65
N GLY A 576 -8.01 -0.94 -48.67
CA GLY A 576 -8.30 -2.02 -49.61
C GLY A 576 -9.02 -3.22 -48.99
N CYS A 577 -9.05 -4.33 -49.74
CA CYS A 577 -9.76 -5.58 -49.39
C CYS A 577 -8.80 -6.76 -49.12
N GLN A 578 -7.49 -6.50 -49.04
CA GLN A 578 -6.49 -7.55 -48.95
C GLN A 578 -6.06 -7.78 -47.50
N SER A 579 -5.83 -9.05 -47.16
CA SER A 579 -5.14 -9.41 -45.93
C SER A 579 -3.71 -8.81 -45.94
N PRO A 580 -3.18 -8.33 -44.79
CA PRO A 580 -3.77 -8.38 -43.45
C PRO A 580 -4.61 -7.15 -43.07
N LEU A 581 -4.85 -6.20 -43.97
CA LEU A 581 -5.52 -4.92 -43.66
C LEU A 581 -7.05 -5.04 -43.65
N TRP A 582 -7.59 -6.00 -44.39
CA TRP A 582 -9.00 -6.38 -44.35
C TRP A 582 -9.19 -7.66 -43.54
N PRO A 583 -10.11 -7.71 -42.55
CA PRO A 583 -10.39 -8.94 -41.81
C PRO A 583 -11.09 -9.98 -42.69
N ALA A 584 -10.56 -11.20 -42.72
CA ALA A 584 -11.11 -12.35 -43.40
C ALA A 584 -12.46 -12.82 -42.81
N SER A 585 -12.71 -12.58 -41.52
CA SER A 585 -13.98 -12.86 -40.86
C SER A 585 -14.46 -11.66 -40.04
N ILE A 586 -15.68 -11.20 -40.35
CA ILE A 586 -16.32 -10.03 -39.74
C ILE A 586 -17.67 -10.47 -39.17
N ASN A 587 -18.02 -9.99 -37.97
CA ASN A 587 -19.33 -10.18 -37.36
C ASN A 587 -20.00 -8.81 -37.06
N PRO A 588 -21.22 -8.52 -37.54
CA PRO A 588 -22.01 -9.32 -38.48
C PRO A 588 -21.28 -9.58 -39.81
N PRO A 589 -21.56 -10.69 -40.52
CA PRO A 589 -20.92 -11.00 -41.80
C PRO A 589 -21.02 -9.87 -42.81
N GLN A 590 -19.89 -9.49 -43.40
CA GLN A 590 -19.80 -8.43 -44.40
C GLN A 590 -18.81 -8.82 -45.49
N SER A 591 -19.17 -8.54 -46.74
CA SER A 591 -18.26 -8.60 -47.89
C SER A 591 -17.49 -7.29 -48.03
N CYS A 592 -16.26 -7.34 -48.54
CA CYS A 592 -15.52 -6.12 -48.80
C CYS A 592 -16.24 -5.23 -49.83
N SER A 593 -16.58 -4.01 -49.42
CA SER A 593 -17.16 -2.99 -50.30
C SER A 593 -16.91 -1.59 -49.75
N ASN A 594 -16.99 -0.59 -50.62
CA ASN A 594 -17.06 0.82 -50.20
C ASN A 594 -18.53 1.16 -49.94
N ASN A 595 -19.03 0.80 -48.75
CA ASN A 595 -20.41 1.00 -48.34
C ASN A 595 -20.48 1.68 -46.96
N ILE A 596 -20.87 2.94 -46.94
CA ILE A 596 -20.98 3.74 -45.72
C ILE A 596 -22.03 3.24 -44.72
N ASN A 597 -22.98 2.41 -45.18
CA ASN A 597 -24.01 1.76 -44.37
C ASN A 597 -23.54 0.44 -43.75
N GLN A 598 -22.27 0.09 -43.92
CA GLN A 598 -21.61 -1.03 -43.27
C GLN A 598 -20.65 -0.52 -42.19
N TRP A 599 -20.54 -1.27 -41.09
CA TRP A 599 -19.62 -0.91 -40.01
C TRP A 599 -18.14 -1.16 -40.36
N PHE A 600 -17.82 -2.00 -41.36
CA PHE A 600 -16.52 -1.99 -42.04
C PHE A 600 -16.66 -1.40 -43.44
N ASN A 601 -15.81 -0.44 -43.79
CA ASN A 601 -15.76 0.22 -45.08
C ASN A 601 -14.35 0.13 -45.69
N SER A 602 -14.24 -0.19 -46.98
CA SER A 602 -12.96 -0.22 -47.69
C SER A 602 -12.76 1.02 -48.55
N ILE A 603 -11.58 1.63 -48.49
CA ILE A 603 -11.16 2.71 -49.39
C ILE A 603 -9.80 2.41 -50.03
N ALA A 604 -9.56 2.99 -51.22
CA ALA A 604 -8.36 2.73 -52.02
C ALA A 604 -7.11 3.55 -51.60
N THR A 605 -7.14 4.21 -50.44
CA THR A 605 -6.00 4.98 -49.92
C THR A 605 -5.09 4.08 -49.09
N SER A 606 -3.78 4.34 -49.10
CA SER A 606 -2.82 3.63 -48.26
C SER A 606 -2.93 4.06 -46.80
N SER A 607 -2.73 3.12 -45.88
CA SER A 607 -2.51 3.46 -44.47
C SER A 607 -1.02 3.76 -44.22
N PRO A 608 -0.68 4.77 -43.39
CA PRO A 608 0.68 4.99 -42.95
C PRO A 608 1.16 3.81 -42.08
N ASN A 609 2.46 3.57 -42.06
CA ASN A 609 3.06 2.64 -41.09
C ASN A 609 3.13 3.29 -39.71
N CYS A 610 3.25 2.46 -38.66
CA CYS A 610 3.35 2.87 -37.26
C CYS A 610 4.16 4.15 -37.00
N GLY A 611 5.47 4.16 -37.31
CA GLY A 611 6.34 5.32 -37.07
C GLY A 611 6.10 6.54 -37.97
N SER A 612 5.15 6.46 -38.91
CA SER A 612 4.80 7.52 -39.86
C SER A 612 3.35 7.99 -39.74
N ASP A 613 2.56 7.36 -38.85
CA ASP A 613 1.16 7.75 -38.64
C ASP A 613 1.11 8.97 -37.70
N PRO A 614 0.68 10.15 -38.19
CA PRO A 614 0.65 11.38 -37.38
C PRO A 614 -0.34 11.29 -36.21
N PHE A 615 -1.25 10.31 -36.22
CA PHE A 615 -2.18 10.08 -35.11
C PHE A 615 -1.63 9.09 -34.07
N CYS A 616 -0.41 8.58 -34.29
CA CYS A 616 0.29 7.65 -33.39
C CYS A 616 1.55 8.26 -32.76
N THR A 617 1.85 9.54 -32.98
CA THR A 617 3.04 10.17 -32.43
C THR A 617 2.96 10.31 -30.91
N THR A 618 4.01 9.84 -30.22
CA THR A 618 4.24 9.98 -28.78
C THR A 618 4.68 11.39 -28.36
N SER A 619 4.51 12.41 -29.22
CA SER A 619 4.90 13.79 -28.89
C SER A 619 4.26 14.16 -27.55
N GLY A 620 5.13 14.33 -26.55
CA GLY A 620 4.80 14.52 -25.14
C GLY A 620 3.77 15.62 -24.92
N PRO A 621 3.23 15.70 -23.70
CA PRO A 621 1.90 16.21 -23.39
C PRO A 621 1.58 17.51 -24.12
N GLY A 622 0.93 17.40 -25.28
CA GLY A 622 -0.07 18.39 -25.60
C GLY A 622 -1.10 18.27 -24.49
N LEU A 623 -1.39 19.38 -23.80
CA LEU A 623 -2.40 19.55 -22.77
C LEU A 623 -3.83 19.23 -23.27
N LEU A 624 -4.04 18.12 -23.97
CA LEU A 624 -5.35 17.61 -24.39
C LEU A 624 -5.91 16.77 -23.25
N VAL A 625 -6.00 17.39 -22.08
CA VAL A 625 -6.63 16.86 -20.87
C VAL A 625 -8.14 16.76 -21.05
N ASN A 626 -8.69 17.43 -22.07
CA ASN A 626 -10.12 17.68 -22.21
C ASN A 626 -10.67 17.21 -23.56
N GLY A 627 -10.13 16.10 -24.06
CA GLY A 627 -10.51 15.50 -25.34
C GLY A 627 -9.86 16.16 -26.56
N ASP A 628 -10.22 15.67 -27.73
CA ASP A 628 -9.72 16.17 -29.00
C ASP A 628 -10.13 17.63 -29.28
N PRO A 629 -9.27 18.50 -29.84
CA PRO A 629 -9.57 19.91 -30.11
C PRO A 629 -10.43 20.13 -31.37
N TYR A 630 -11.40 19.25 -31.63
CA TYR A 630 -12.41 19.37 -32.70
C TYR A 630 -13.72 18.74 -32.25
N ILE A 631 -14.85 19.11 -32.84
CA ILE A 631 -16.15 18.48 -32.58
C ILE A 631 -16.26 17.16 -33.37
N SER A 632 -16.37 16.03 -32.68
CA SER A 632 -16.51 14.71 -33.31
C SER A 632 -17.95 14.43 -33.76
N THR A 633 -18.15 13.42 -34.60
CA THR A 633 -19.53 12.97 -34.92
C THR A 633 -20.25 12.44 -33.68
N SER A 634 -19.51 11.84 -32.75
CA SER A 634 -20.07 11.34 -31.49
C SER A 634 -20.58 12.48 -30.61
N ASP A 635 -19.91 13.64 -30.62
CA ASP A 635 -20.32 14.83 -29.87
C ASP A 635 -21.67 15.38 -30.38
N GLU A 636 -21.90 15.33 -31.69
CA GLU A 636 -23.19 15.70 -32.28
C GLU A 636 -24.29 14.71 -31.95
N ASP A 637 -24.02 13.42 -32.10
CA ASP A 637 -24.96 12.36 -31.72
C ASP A 637 -25.32 12.49 -30.23
N MET A 638 -24.38 12.85 -29.36
CA MET A 638 -24.64 13.14 -27.95
C MET A 638 -25.66 14.27 -27.78
N VAL A 639 -25.43 15.48 -28.30
CA VAL A 639 -26.37 16.60 -28.07
C VAL A 639 -27.74 16.38 -28.71
N GLN A 640 -27.82 15.54 -29.74
CA GLN A 640 -29.09 15.16 -30.39
C GLN A 640 -29.81 13.98 -29.71
N GLY A 641 -29.23 13.41 -28.65
CA GLY A 641 -29.82 12.26 -27.95
C GLY A 641 -29.73 10.95 -28.72
N GLY A 642 -28.79 10.85 -29.65
CA GLY A 642 -28.61 9.72 -30.57
C GLY A 642 -28.31 8.40 -29.86
N PHE A 643 -27.90 8.41 -28.59
CA PHE A 643 -27.61 7.21 -27.81
C PHE A 643 -28.72 6.83 -26.82
N ASN A 644 -29.79 7.63 -26.69
CA ASN A 644 -30.89 7.35 -25.75
C ASN A 644 -31.56 5.98 -25.98
N GLN A 645 -31.56 5.49 -27.21
CA GLN A 645 -32.17 4.20 -27.59
C GLN A 645 -31.16 3.03 -27.62
N ALA A 646 -29.87 3.31 -27.40
CA ALA A 646 -28.84 2.28 -27.32
C ALA A 646 -28.97 1.50 -26.00
N LEU A 647 -28.43 0.29 -25.97
CA LEU A 647 -28.28 -0.46 -24.73
C LEU A 647 -27.40 0.34 -23.75
N ASN A 648 -27.88 0.53 -22.52
CA ASN A 648 -27.27 1.41 -21.51
C ASN A 648 -27.15 2.88 -21.95
N GLY A 649 -28.05 3.30 -22.86
CA GLY A 649 -28.06 4.63 -23.48
C GLY A 649 -28.10 5.77 -22.48
N GLY A 650 -28.82 5.62 -21.35
CA GLY A 650 -28.88 6.64 -20.30
C GLY A 650 -27.52 6.99 -19.69
N THR A 651 -26.70 5.98 -19.39
CA THR A 651 -25.35 6.17 -18.85
C THR A 651 -24.40 6.74 -19.91
N ILE A 652 -24.43 6.18 -21.12
CA ILE A 652 -23.59 6.67 -22.23
C ILE A 652 -23.91 8.15 -22.53
N GLN A 653 -25.19 8.50 -22.50
CA GLN A 653 -25.68 9.86 -22.71
C GLN A 653 -25.26 10.81 -21.60
N TRP A 654 -25.39 10.41 -20.33
CA TRP A 654 -24.95 11.22 -19.19
C TRP A 654 -23.44 11.46 -19.21
N ASP A 655 -22.65 10.38 -19.27
CA ASP A 655 -21.18 10.45 -19.24
C ASP A 655 -20.65 11.25 -20.44
N GLY A 656 -21.18 11.02 -21.65
CA GLY A 656 -20.75 11.74 -22.85
C GLY A 656 -21.12 13.22 -22.86
N LEU A 657 -22.30 13.61 -22.36
CA LEU A 657 -22.66 15.04 -22.21
C LEU A 657 -21.81 15.73 -21.14
N ARG A 658 -21.47 15.04 -20.05
CA ARG A 658 -20.57 15.52 -19.01
C ARG A 658 -19.19 15.86 -19.57
N GLU A 659 -18.63 14.94 -20.38
CA GLU A 659 -17.35 15.14 -21.07
C GLU A 659 -17.40 16.25 -22.12
N LEU A 660 -18.44 16.27 -22.96
CA LEU A 660 -18.60 17.31 -23.99
C LEU A 660 -18.69 18.70 -23.38
N TYR A 661 -19.41 18.87 -22.26
CA TYR A 661 -19.48 20.15 -21.57
C TYR A 661 -18.09 20.61 -21.08
N ASN A 662 -17.31 19.70 -20.49
CA ASN A 662 -15.94 19.97 -20.04
C ASN A 662 -15.04 20.38 -21.22
N LYS A 663 -15.14 19.66 -22.35
CA LYS A 663 -14.43 19.97 -23.60
C LYS A 663 -14.72 21.37 -24.12
N LEU A 664 -15.99 21.79 -24.15
CA LEU A 664 -16.40 23.12 -24.64
C LEU A 664 -15.95 24.26 -23.72
N LYS A 665 -15.85 24.02 -22.41
CA LYS A 665 -15.27 24.98 -21.46
C LYS A 665 -13.78 25.19 -21.70
N VAL A 666 -13.07 24.14 -22.10
CA VAL A 666 -11.62 24.19 -22.32
C VAL A 666 -11.27 24.71 -23.71
N TYR A 667 -12.08 24.40 -24.71
CA TYR A 667 -11.92 24.87 -26.09
C TYR A 667 -13.11 25.76 -26.52
N PRO A 668 -13.23 27.00 -26.01
CA PRO A 668 -14.29 27.92 -26.42
C PRO A 668 -14.32 28.21 -27.93
N ASN A 669 -13.19 28.03 -28.62
CA ASN A 669 -13.08 28.17 -30.07
C ASN A 669 -13.86 27.11 -30.86
N LEU A 670 -14.36 26.05 -30.21
CA LEU A 670 -15.23 25.06 -30.84
C LEU A 670 -16.68 25.55 -30.95
N LEU A 671 -17.06 26.57 -30.19
CA LEU A 671 -18.39 27.20 -30.26
C LEU A 671 -18.54 28.01 -31.55
N GLY A 672 -19.78 28.12 -32.05
CA GLY A 672 -20.13 28.78 -33.30
C GLY A 672 -20.00 27.90 -34.55
N SER A 673 -19.51 26.66 -34.38
CA SER A 673 -19.33 25.70 -35.48
C SER A 673 -20.55 24.78 -35.67
N ASN A 674 -21.37 24.58 -34.64
CA ASN A 674 -22.55 23.71 -34.69
C ASN A 674 -23.66 24.23 -33.76
N ASN A 675 -24.80 24.61 -34.36
CA ASN A 675 -25.93 25.21 -33.65
C ASN A 675 -26.48 24.35 -32.50
N SER A 676 -26.51 23.01 -32.64
CA SER A 676 -27.02 22.11 -31.59
C SER A 676 -26.08 22.07 -30.40
N ILE A 677 -24.77 22.08 -30.65
CA ILE A 677 -23.74 22.12 -29.60
C ILE A 677 -23.73 23.48 -28.91
N ASP A 678 -23.85 24.57 -29.67
CA ASP A 678 -23.92 25.92 -29.13
C ASP A 678 -25.15 26.12 -28.24
N SER A 679 -26.29 25.56 -28.67
CA SER A 679 -27.53 25.56 -27.89
C SER A 679 -27.40 24.73 -26.61
N PHE A 680 -26.80 23.54 -26.71
CA PHE A 680 -26.51 22.69 -25.55
C PHE A 680 -25.62 23.42 -24.53
N TYR A 681 -24.51 24.02 -24.97
CA TYR A 681 -23.61 24.76 -24.10
C TYR A 681 -24.31 25.93 -23.41
N SER A 682 -25.05 26.73 -24.17
CA SER A 682 -25.75 27.92 -23.67
C SER A 682 -26.84 27.55 -22.66
N ALA A 683 -27.60 26.47 -22.91
CA ALA A 683 -28.62 25.98 -21.99
C ALA A 683 -28.05 25.48 -20.66
N ASN A 684 -26.78 25.06 -20.64
CA ASN A 684 -26.14 24.41 -19.49
C ASN A 684 -25.13 25.30 -18.76
N GLN A 685 -25.12 26.62 -18.99
CA GLN A 685 -24.20 27.54 -18.30
C GLN A 685 -24.45 27.63 -16.78
N TYR A 686 -25.67 27.35 -16.32
CA TYR A 686 -26.05 27.37 -14.90
C TYR A 686 -26.65 26.05 -14.41
N SER A 687 -26.57 24.99 -15.22
CA SER A 687 -27.14 23.68 -14.89
C SER A 687 -26.19 22.83 -14.03
N ILE A 688 -26.59 21.60 -13.75
CA ILE A 688 -25.81 20.63 -12.98
C ILE A 688 -24.46 20.31 -13.64
N PHE A 689 -24.38 20.32 -14.99
CA PHE A 689 -23.12 20.12 -15.70
C PHE A 689 -22.10 21.21 -15.38
N ASN A 690 -22.51 22.48 -15.32
CA ASN A 690 -21.61 23.56 -14.91
C ASN A 690 -21.20 23.42 -13.44
N LYS A 691 -22.13 23.02 -12.55
CA LYS A 691 -21.81 22.84 -11.13
C LYS A 691 -20.78 21.74 -10.91
N PHE A 692 -20.95 20.58 -11.52
CA PHE A 692 -19.96 19.52 -11.44
C PHE A 692 -18.67 19.89 -12.17
N TYR A 693 -18.71 20.63 -13.29
CA TYR A 693 -17.51 21.19 -13.91
C TYR A 693 -16.75 22.11 -12.95
N LEU A 694 -17.42 22.94 -12.16
CA LEU A 694 -16.76 23.79 -11.15
C LEU A 694 -16.16 22.97 -10.01
N VAL A 695 -16.82 21.87 -9.58
CA VAL A 695 -16.24 20.92 -8.62
C VAL A 695 -14.98 20.28 -9.20
N ASP A 696 -15.05 19.76 -10.42
CA ASP A 696 -13.88 19.24 -11.16
C ASP A 696 -12.78 20.29 -11.21
N GLN A 697 -13.05 21.49 -11.70
CA GLN A 697 -12.08 22.56 -11.78
C GLN A 697 -11.46 22.83 -10.42
N LEU A 698 -12.23 22.88 -9.34
CA LEU A 698 -11.65 23.03 -8.01
C LEU A 698 -10.74 21.84 -7.68
N LEU A 699 -11.19 20.60 -7.82
CA LEU A 699 -10.38 19.40 -7.52
C LEU A 699 -9.11 19.27 -8.39
N PHE A 700 -9.18 19.70 -9.66
CA PHE A 700 -8.12 19.58 -10.67
C PHE A 700 -7.20 20.82 -10.80
N SER A 701 -7.69 22.03 -10.49
CA SER A 701 -6.88 23.28 -10.55
C SER A 701 -6.08 23.55 -9.27
N THR A 702 -6.30 22.79 -8.19
CA THR A 702 -5.87 23.20 -6.85
C THR A 702 -5.06 22.18 -6.04
N SER A 703 -4.31 21.34 -6.73
CA SER A 703 -3.48 20.27 -6.14
C SER A 703 -2.13 20.13 -6.82
N SER A 704 -1.88 20.85 -7.91
CA SER A 704 -0.56 20.91 -8.52
C SER A 704 0.38 21.71 -7.63
N VAL A 705 1.28 21.01 -6.94
CA VAL A 705 2.62 21.53 -6.69
C VAL A 705 3.09 22.11 -8.03
N THR A 706 3.23 23.43 -8.12
CA THR A 706 3.63 24.07 -9.38
C THR A 706 4.94 23.47 -9.84
N ASN A 707 5.20 23.40 -11.16
CA ASN A 707 6.50 22.93 -11.65
C ASN A 707 7.68 23.67 -11.00
N VAL A 708 7.48 24.95 -10.64
CA VAL A 708 8.44 25.75 -9.86
C VAL A 708 8.65 25.18 -8.46
N GLN A 709 7.57 24.85 -7.73
CA GLN A 709 7.66 24.22 -6.41
C GLN A 709 8.27 22.81 -6.49
N ILE A 710 7.92 22.00 -7.49
CA ILE A 710 8.53 20.68 -7.73
C ILE A 710 10.03 20.84 -7.97
N GLN A 711 10.44 21.75 -8.85
CA GLN A 711 11.87 22.01 -9.12
C GLN A 711 12.59 22.55 -7.89
N TYR A 712 11.95 23.42 -7.12
CA TYR A 712 12.53 23.95 -5.89
C TYR A 712 12.75 22.86 -4.83
N LEU A 713 11.73 22.02 -4.58
CA LEU A 713 11.82 20.87 -3.68
C LEU A 713 12.89 19.87 -4.16
N SER A 714 12.93 19.57 -5.47
CA SER A 714 13.94 18.69 -6.08
C SER A 714 15.36 19.24 -5.93
N ASN A 715 15.55 20.56 -6.01
CA ASN A 715 16.84 21.21 -5.82
C ASN A 715 17.29 21.13 -4.36
N LEU A 716 16.41 21.48 -3.41
CA LEU A 716 16.69 21.37 -1.97
C LEU A 716 17.09 19.95 -1.58
N ASP A 717 16.44 18.93 -2.15
CA ASP A 717 16.79 17.54 -1.87
C ASP A 717 18.11 17.12 -2.51
N SER A 718 18.37 17.52 -3.77
CA SER A 718 19.66 17.25 -4.44
C SER A 718 20.84 17.84 -3.68
N ILE A 719 20.65 19.04 -3.12
CA ILE A 719 21.62 19.67 -2.22
C ILE A 719 21.78 18.84 -0.95
N CYS A 720 20.68 18.43 -0.30
CA CYS A 720 20.76 17.59 0.90
C CYS A 720 21.53 16.29 0.63
N LYS A 721 21.25 15.60 -0.48
CA LYS A 721 21.97 14.38 -0.88
C LYS A 721 23.46 14.62 -1.07
N SER A 722 23.84 15.66 -1.82
CA SER A 722 25.26 16.00 -2.03
C SER A 722 25.97 16.31 -0.71
N LEU A 723 25.34 17.08 0.18
CA LEU A 723 25.91 17.41 1.48
C LEU A 723 26.05 16.15 2.37
N MET A 724 25.11 15.22 2.26
CA MET A 724 25.11 13.94 2.96
C MET A 724 26.22 13.00 2.47
N ASP A 725 26.49 12.97 1.16
CA ASP A 725 27.61 12.23 0.58
C ASP A 725 28.95 12.79 1.10
N ASP A 726 29.09 14.13 1.14
CA ASP A 726 30.28 14.80 1.69
C ASP A 726 30.49 14.48 3.18
N VAL A 727 29.40 14.50 3.97
CA VAL A 727 29.42 14.13 5.39
C VAL A 727 29.91 12.68 5.57
N THR A 728 29.44 11.75 4.72
CA THR A 728 29.84 10.34 4.76
C THR A 728 31.35 10.19 4.52
N VAL A 729 31.90 10.90 3.52
CA VAL A 729 33.34 10.90 3.23
C VAL A 729 34.15 11.44 4.43
N LEU A 730 33.69 12.52 5.06
CA LEU A 730 34.35 13.07 6.25
C LEU A 730 34.29 12.11 7.44
N TYR A 731 33.19 11.38 7.64
CA TYR A 731 33.12 10.36 8.69
C TYR A 731 34.07 9.19 8.44
N GLN A 732 34.19 8.71 7.20
CA GLN A 732 35.16 7.66 6.87
C GLN A 732 36.60 8.08 7.19
N ALA A 733 36.94 9.33 6.90
CA ALA A 733 38.23 9.91 7.29
C ALA A 733 38.38 10.02 8.82
N LEU A 734 37.31 10.44 9.52
CA LEU A 734 37.32 10.57 10.98
C LEU A 734 37.53 9.23 11.69
N ILE A 735 36.98 8.13 11.17
CA ILE A 735 37.06 6.79 11.79
C ILE A 735 38.49 6.25 11.83
N VAL A 736 39.34 6.61 10.87
CA VAL A 736 40.73 6.11 10.76
C VAL A 736 41.77 7.08 11.29
N GLU A 737 41.39 8.32 11.60
CA GLU A 737 42.31 9.37 12.04
C GLU A 737 42.72 9.21 13.52
N THR A 738 43.97 9.55 13.82
CA THR A 738 44.54 9.50 15.18
C THR A 738 45.04 10.86 15.68
N ASN A 739 45.21 11.85 14.79
CA ASN A 739 45.66 13.19 15.13
C ASN A 739 44.52 14.08 15.66
N GLN A 740 44.65 14.54 16.90
CA GLN A 740 43.63 15.33 17.62
C GLN A 740 43.26 16.66 16.94
N SER A 741 44.22 17.37 16.31
CA SER A 741 43.89 18.63 15.63
C SER A 741 43.13 18.42 14.32
N VAL A 742 43.41 17.30 13.63
CA VAL A 742 42.70 16.89 12.41
C VAL A 742 41.30 16.40 12.76
N ILE A 743 41.16 15.60 13.82
CA ILE A 743 39.86 15.18 14.38
C ILE A 743 38.98 16.42 14.66
N ALA A 744 39.50 17.40 15.41
CA ALA A 744 38.73 18.61 15.74
C ALA A 744 38.34 19.43 14.50
N ASN A 745 39.16 19.41 13.44
CA ASN A 745 38.84 20.08 12.18
C ASN A 745 37.75 19.34 11.40
N LEU A 746 37.87 18.01 11.27
CA LEU A 746 36.87 17.15 10.63
C LEU A 746 35.52 17.28 11.36
N GLU A 747 35.52 17.25 12.69
CA GLU A 747 34.31 17.46 13.50
C GLU A 747 33.66 18.83 13.24
N ASN A 748 34.45 19.89 13.05
CA ASN A 748 33.92 21.22 12.73
C ASN A 748 33.30 21.26 11.32
N GLN A 749 33.96 20.68 10.32
CA GLN A 749 33.42 20.59 8.96
C GLN A 749 32.11 19.80 8.91
N ILE A 750 32.08 18.66 9.59
CA ILE A 750 30.87 17.83 9.77
C ILE A 750 29.74 18.65 10.41
N ALA A 751 30.03 19.40 11.48
CA ALA A 751 29.02 20.23 12.14
C ALA A 751 28.44 21.31 11.21
N VAL A 752 29.27 21.93 10.36
CA VAL A 752 28.83 22.93 9.37
C VAL A 752 27.93 22.30 8.29
N LEU A 753 28.33 21.15 7.74
CA LEU A 753 27.52 20.46 6.74
C LEU A 753 26.19 20.00 7.33
N ASN A 754 26.18 19.46 8.56
CA ASN A 754 24.96 19.09 9.27
C ASN A 754 24.03 20.29 9.51
N ALA A 755 24.57 21.48 9.81
CA ALA A 755 23.78 22.70 9.92
C ALA A 755 23.15 23.12 8.57
N ASN A 756 23.88 22.98 7.47
CA ASN A 756 23.37 23.26 6.12
C ASN A 756 22.29 22.26 5.70
N ILE A 757 22.45 20.97 6.03
CA ILE A 757 21.43 19.94 5.83
C ILE A 757 20.17 20.31 6.62
N ALA A 758 20.29 20.63 7.91
CA ALA A 758 19.15 21.02 8.74
C ALA A 758 18.41 22.27 8.21
N SER A 759 19.14 23.26 7.69
CA SER A 759 18.58 24.48 7.09
C SER A 759 17.79 24.19 5.81
N ASN A 760 18.38 23.46 4.86
CA ASN A 760 17.71 23.09 3.60
C ASN A 760 16.50 22.18 3.86
N ARG A 761 16.59 21.28 4.83
CA ARG A 761 15.46 20.47 5.31
C ARG A 761 14.33 21.33 5.86
N THR A 762 14.63 22.33 6.70
CA THR A 762 13.61 23.23 7.25
C THR A 762 12.88 23.99 6.15
N ALA A 763 13.62 24.47 5.13
CA ALA A 763 13.05 25.11 3.95
C ALA A 763 12.14 24.16 3.16
N TYR A 764 12.58 22.90 2.99
CA TYR A 764 11.79 21.87 2.35
C TYR A 764 10.47 21.63 3.12
N TYR A 765 10.52 21.37 4.43
CA TYR A 765 9.32 21.12 5.24
C TYR A 765 8.34 22.30 5.26
N THR A 766 8.86 23.53 5.35
CA THR A 766 8.03 24.74 5.36
C THR A 766 7.31 24.90 4.03
N THR A 767 7.98 24.57 2.91
CA THR A 767 7.37 24.57 1.58
C THR A 767 6.24 23.54 1.48
N ILE A 768 6.45 22.31 1.97
CA ILE A 768 5.40 21.28 2.00
C ILE A 768 4.22 21.68 2.90
N GLN A 769 4.48 22.25 4.09
CA GLN A 769 3.42 22.72 4.98
C GLN A 769 2.60 23.85 4.33
N ALA A 770 3.23 24.73 3.56
CA ALA A 770 2.54 25.77 2.80
C ALA A 770 1.66 25.17 1.70
N ILE A 771 2.15 24.15 0.99
CA ILE A 771 1.37 23.41 -0.02
C ILE A 771 0.15 22.73 0.64
N ASP A 772 0.35 22.01 1.75
CA ASP A 772 -0.72 21.33 2.48
C ASP A 772 -1.75 22.33 3.05
N SER A 773 -1.30 23.48 3.57
CA SER A 773 -2.20 24.53 4.08
C SER A 773 -3.04 25.17 2.97
N SER A 774 -2.43 25.44 1.81
CA SER A 774 -3.15 25.93 0.63
C SER A 774 -4.20 24.92 0.19
N ARG A 775 -3.87 23.62 0.18
CA ARG A 775 -4.79 22.53 -0.15
C ARG A 775 -6.00 22.48 0.80
N LEU A 776 -5.75 22.51 2.11
CA LEU A 776 -6.81 22.44 3.12
C LEU A 776 -7.78 23.63 3.06
N SER A 777 -7.31 24.81 2.63
CA SER A 777 -8.16 26.01 2.48
C SER A 777 -9.28 25.87 1.44
N LEU A 778 -9.22 24.84 0.60
CA LEU A 778 -10.15 24.61 -0.52
C LEU A 778 -11.27 23.65 -0.17
N VAL A 779 -11.08 22.84 0.88
CA VAL A 779 -12.10 21.90 1.36
C VAL A 779 -13.45 22.61 1.60
N PRO A 780 -13.53 23.77 2.28
CA PRO A 780 -14.80 24.49 2.44
C PRO A 780 -15.40 24.98 1.13
N GLN A 781 -14.56 25.38 0.16
CA GLN A 781 -15.03 25.83 -1.17
C GLN A 781 -15.65 24.67 -1.95
N ALA A 782 -15.06 23.48 -1.85
CA ALA A 782 -15.58 22.27 -2.47
C ALA A 782 -16.93 21.85 -1.89
N HIS A 783 -17.08 21.92 -0.56
CA HIS A 783 -18.36 21.68 0.09
C HIS A 783 -19.44 22.66 -0.36
N ASN A 784 -19.13 23.97 -0.42
CA ASN A 784 -20.09 24.98 -0.88
C ASN A 784 -20.61 24.69 -2.31
N LEU A 785 -19.74 24.22 -3.20
CA LEU A 785 -20.15 23.83 -4.57
C LEU A 785 -21.00 22.56 -4.56
N LEU A 786 -20.59 21.53 -3.82
CA LEU A 786 -21.29 20.24 -3.75
C LEU A 786 -22.67 20.37 -3.07
N ASP A 787 -22.79 21.20 -2.04
CA ASP A 787 -24.04 21.43 -1.32
C ASP A 787 -25.08 22.15 -2.18
N ALA A 788 -24.63 22.98 -3.12
CA ALA A 788 -25.49 23.65 -4.10
C ALA A 788 -26.02 22.71 -5.21
N ILE A 789 -25.57 21.46 -5.27
CA ILE A 789 -26.05 20.45 -6.22
C ILE A 789 -27.28 19.76 -5.64
N ILE A 790 -28.41 19.85 -6.34
CA ILE A 790 -29.65 19.15 -6.03
C ILE A 790 -29.83 18.07 -7.10
N PRO A 791 -29.52 16.79 -6.80
CA PRO A 791 -29.60 15.73 -7.79
C PRO A 791 -31.06 15.40 -8.14
N SER A 792 -31.31 15.11 -9.41
CA SER A 792 -32.60 14.78 -10.00
C SER A 792 -32.70 13.34 -10.49
N ASN A 793 -31.55 12.67 -10.66
CA ASN A 793 -31.44 11.29 -11.11
C ASN A 793 -30.32 10.54 -10.37
N LEU A 794 -30.21 9.24 -10.63
CA LEU A 794 -29.24 8.35 -9.99
C LEU A 794 -27.79 8.77 -10.24
N PHE A 795 -27.45 9.16 -11.48
CA PHE A 795 -26.08 9.53 -11.85
C PHE A 795 -25.60 10.75 -11.08
N GLU A 796 -26.43 11.80 -11.02
CA GLU A 796 -26.17 13.03 -10.27
C GLU A 796 -26.03 12.75 -8.76
N SER A 797 -26.89 11.87 -8.21
CA SER A 797 -26.83 11.48 -6.81
C SER A 797 -25.53 10.73 -6.48
N ASN A 798 -25.16 9.73 -7.31
CA ASN A 798 -23.94 8.95 -7.13
C ASN A 798 -22.69 9.83 -7.22
N GLU A 799 -22.63 10.72 -8.21
CA GLU A 799 -21.49 11.62 -8.42
C GLU A 799 -21.32 12.58 -7.23
N LYS A 800 -22.42 13.15 -6.72
CA LYS A 800 -22.38 14.00 -5.51
C LYS A 800 -21.85 13.23 -4.29
N ILE A 801 -22.35 12.02 -4.03
CA ILE A 801 -21.93 11.19 -2.88
C ILE A 801 -20.42 10.92 -2.95
N VAL A 802 -19.94 10.46 -4.10
CA VAL A 802 -18.54 10.09 -4.28
C VAL A 802 -17.62 11.30 -4.11
N TRP A 803 -17.98 12.46 -4.68
CA TRP A 803 -17.16 13.67 -4.54
C TRP A 803 -17.15 14.24 -3.12
N GLN A 804 -18.27 14.16 -2.39
CA GLN A 804 -18.28 14.54 -0.97
C GLN A 804 -17.29 13.71 -0.16
N VAL A 805 -17.34 12.38 -0.31
CA VAL A 805 -16.39 11.49 0.39
C VAL A 805 -14.95 11.73 -0.08
N TYR A 806 -14.74 11.98 -1.37
CA TYR A 806 -13.41 12.30 -1.90
C TYR A 806 -12.82 13.56 -1.25
N VAL A 807 -13.62 14.63 -1.14
CA VAL A 807 -13.23 15.89 -0.48
C VAL A 807 -12.91 15.64 1.00
N ASP A 808 -13.79 14.94 1.71
CA ASP A 808 -13.62 14.66 3.13
C ASP A 808 -12.44 13.73 3.43
N PHE A 809 -12.11 12.82 2.52
CA PHE A 809 -11.09 11.81 2.77
C PHE A 809 -9.74 12.18 2.16
N ILE A 810 -9.69 12.31 0.82
CA ILE A 810 -8.46 12.53 0.06
C ILE A 810 -8.01 13.98 0.22
N LEU A 811 -8.88 14.95 -0.09
CA LEU A 811 -8.50 16.36 -0.10
C LEU A 811 -8.21 16.89 1.32
N ALA A 812 -9.05 16.56 2.30
CA ALA A 812 -8.85 16.93 3.70
C ALA A 812 -7.73 16.13 4.42
N ASN A 813 -7.09 15.17 3.74
CA ASN A 813 -6.01 14.35 4.29
C ASN A 813 -6.38 13.53 5.53
N ASN A 814 -7.66 13.14 5.68
CA ASN A 814 -8.11 12.33 6.82
C ASN A 814 -7.55 10.91 6.72
N SER A 815 -7.10 10.32 7.83
CA SER A 815 -6.36 9.04 7.83
C SER A 815 -7.24 7.82 7.52
N THR A 816 -8.55 7.88 7.78
CA THR A 816 -9.49 6.77 7.57
C THR A 816 -10.87 7.26 7.15
N LEU A 817 -11.59 6.45 6.38
CA LEU A 817 -13.02 6.65 6.10
C LEU A 817 -13.88 6.33 7.34
N THR A 818 -14.88 7.15 7.62
CA THR A 818 -15.89 6.90 8.66
C THR A 818 -16.87 5.80 8.23
N SER A 819 -17.54 5.13 9.18
CA SER A 819 -18.53 4.09 8.87
C SER A 819 -19.65 4.57 7.92
N ASN A 820 -20.09 5.83 8.06
CA ASN A 820 -21.09 6.43 7.18
C ASN A 820 -20.56 6.62 5.75
N GLN A 821 -19.30 7.07 5.61
CA GLN A 821 -18.66 7.22 4.31
C GLN A 821 -18.44 5.85 3.63
N ILE A 822 -18.04 4.83 4.38
CA ILE A 822 -17.92 3.45 3.87
C ILE A 822 -19.27 2.96 3.37
N GLN A 823 -20.36 3.13 4.14
CA GLN A 823 -21.70 2.71 3.73
C GLN A 823 -22.17 3.46 2.48
N ALA A 824 -21.95 4.77 2.41
CA ALA A 824 -22.30 5.58 1.26
C ALA A 824 -21.54 5.15 0.00
N LEU A 825 -20.22 4.99 0.08
CA LEU A 825 -19.40 4.48 -1.02
C LEU A 825 -19.82 3.07 -1.44
N HIS A 826 -20.09 2.18 -0.47
CA HIS A 826 -20.50 0.82 -0.76
C HIS A 826 -21.83 0.77 -1.53
N SER A 827 -22.78 1.64 -1.20
CA SER A 827 -24.06 1.75 -1.91
C SER A 827 -23.92 2.14 -3.39
N VAL A 828 -22.84 2.84 -3.74
CA VAL A 828 -22.49 3.18 -5.12
C VAL A 828 -21.64 2.07 -5.75
N ALA A 829 -20.66 1.53 -5.01
CA ALA A 829 -19.69 0.55 -5.51
C ALA A 829 -20.32 -0.79 -5.96
N ILE A 830 -21.43 -1.21 -5.32
CA ILE A 830 -22.16 -2.42 -5.70
C ILE A 830 -23.09 -2.24 -6.90
N GLN A 831 -23.20 -1.04 -7.46
CA GLN A 831 -24.00 -0.82 -8.67
C GLN A 831 -23.24 -1.35 -9.89
N CYS A 832 -23.99 -1.67 -10.95
CA CYS A 832 -23.42 -1.94 -12.27
C CYS A 832 -22.89 -0.60 -12.84
N PRO A 833 -21.62 -0.52 -13.30
CA PRO A 833 -21.09 0.73 -13.88
C PRO A 833 -21.87 1.25 -15.10
N LEU A 834 -22.53 0.36 -15.84
CA LEU A 834 -23.41 0.69 -16.98
C LEU A 834 -24.82 1.16 -16.56
N GLU A 835 -25.11 1.21 -15.25
CA GLU A 835 -26.38 1.67 -14.66
C GLU A 835 -26.17 2.80 -13.65
N GLY A 836 -25.11 2.73 -12.85
CA GLY A 836 -24.76 3.71 -11.82
C GLY A 836 -23.84 4.84 -12.30
N GLY A 837 -23.32 4.73 -13.53
CA GLY A 837 -22.38 5.67 -14.13
C GLY A 837 -20.91 5.39 -13.81
N ILE A 838 -20.02 6.12 -14.47
CA ILE A 838 -18.57 5.96 -14.36
C ILE A 838 -18.03 6.11 -12.92
N VAL A 839 -18.73 6.88 -12.07
CA VAL A 839 -18.39 7.13 -10.66
C VAL A 839 -18.44 5.87 -9.78
N VAL A 840 -19.05 4.78 -10.23
CA VAL A 840 -18.99 3.48 -9.57
C VAL A 840 -17.54 3.00 -9.43
N PHE A 841 -16.70 3.18 -10.45
CA PHE A 841 -15.29 2.79 -10.38
C PHE A 841 -14.52 3.62 -9.36
N VAL A 842 -14.86 4.90 -9.22
CA VAL A 842 -14.26 5.80 -8.23
C VAL A 842 -14.58 5.33 -6.81
N ALA A 843 -15.84 4.97 -6.55
CA ALA A 843 -16.25 4.42 -5.26
C ALA A 843 -15.52 3.11 -4.92
N ARG A 844 -15.38 2.20 -5.91
CA ARG A 844 -14.61 0.95 -5.75
C ARG A 844 -13.14 1.21 -5.44
N SER A 845 -12.51 2.16 -6.13
CA SER A 845 -11.10 2.50 -5.88
C SER A 845 -10.87 3.08 -4.48
N LEU A 846 -11.75 3.97 -4.01
CA LEU A 846 -11.66 4.54 -2.66
C LEU A 846 -11.76 3.45 -1.57
N LEU A 847 -12.65 2.46 -1.76
CA LEU A 847 -12.80 1.34 -0.84
C LEU A 847 -11.63 0.34 -0.92
N SER A 848 -11.16 0.01 -2.13
CA SER A 848 -10.07 -0.96 -2.31
C SER A 848 -8.74 -0.45 -1.76
N GLY A 849 -8.45 0.86 -1.87
CA GLY A 849 -7.19 1.44 -1.40
C GLY A 849 -6.98 1.33 0.12
N GLN A 850 -8.06 1.44 0.91
CA GLN A 850 -7.95 1.40 2.38
C GLN A 850 -8.22 0.02 3.00
N TYR A 851 -9.18 -0.74 2.46
CA TYR A 851 -9.71 -1.94 3.13
C TYR A 851 -9.53 -3.23 2.32
N ASN A 852 -8.78 -3.17 1.21
CA ASN A 852 -8.54 -4.28 0.29
C ASN A 852 -9.84 -4.98 -0.16
N TYR A 853 -10.90 -4.20 -0.41
CA TYR A 853 -12.11 -4.73 -1.06
C TYR A 853 -11.77 -5.16 -2.49
N GLU A 854 -12.08 -6.41 -2.81
CA GLU A 854 -11.94 -6.97 -4.16
C GLU A 854 -13.32 -6.98 -4.82
N TYR A 855 -13.43 -6.37 -6.00
CA TYR A 855 -14.65 -6.33 -6.78
C TYR A 855 -14.50 -7.20 -8.03
N ASN A 856 -15.59 -7.83 -8.47
CA ASN A 856 -15.62 -8.37 -9.82
C ASN A 856 -15.73 -7.20 -10.80
N GLU A 857 -14.59 -6.85 -11.40
CA GLU A 857 -14.49 -5.73 -12.32
C GLU A 857 -15.00 -6.09 -13.73
N THR A 858 -15.54 -7.30 -13.94
CA THR A 858 -16.31 -7.61 -15.16
C THR A 858 -17.61 -6.80 -15.15
N LEU A 859 -17.86 -6.02 -16.20
CA LEU A 859 -19.03 -5.14 -16.26
C LEU A 859 -20.33 -5.91 -15.99
N CYS A 860 -20.94 -5.58 -14.85
CA CYS A 860 -22.31 -5.94 -14.49
C CYS A 860 -22.58 -7.45 -14.34
N SER A 861 -21.54 -8.25 -14.05
CA SER A 861 -21.72 -9.58 -13.46
C SER A 861 -21.81 -9.47 -11.93
N SER A 862 -22.87 -10.03 -11.31
CA SER A 862 -23.17 -10.09 -9.86
C SER A 862 -22.25 -9.25 -8.96
N PRO A 863 -22.61 -8.00 -8.64
CA PRO A 863 -21.68 -6.95 -8.19
C PRO A 863 -21.34 -6.98 -6.69
N SER A 864 -21.41 -8.14 -6.05
CA SER A 864 -20.95 -8.28 -4.67
C SER A 864 -19.41 -8.18 -4.62
N PRO A 865 -18.83 -7.56 -3.56
CA PRO A 865 -17.41 -7.72 -3.30
C PRO A 865 -17.10 -9.22 -3.29
N ILE A 866 -16.12 -9.65 -4.08
CA ILE A 866 -15.67 -11.05 -4.11
C ILE A 866 -15.17 -11.43 -2.71
N ILE A 867 -14.58 -10.46 -2.01
CA ILE A 867 -14.27 -10.50 -0.59
C ILE A 867 -14.75 -9.19 0.03
N SER A 868 -15.82 -9.24 0.81
CA SER A 868 -16.14 -8.17 1.75
C SER A 868 -15.33 -8.40 3.01
N ASN A 869 -14.35 -7.55 3.29
CA ASN A 869 -13.90 -7.36 4.67
C ASN A 869 -14.94 -6.54 5.46
N SER A 870 -16.22 -6.91 5.33
CA SER A 870 -17.17 -6.70 6.42
C SER A 870 -16.80 -7.68 7.52
N GLU A 871 -17.15 -7.39 8.77
CA GLU A 871 -17.00 -8.28 9.92
C GLU A 871 -17.84 -9.59 9.81
N SER A 872 -17.90 -10.21 8.65
CA SER A 872 -18.67 -11.40 8.35
C SER A 872 -17.92 -12.31 7.37
N ILE A 873 -17.36 -13.38 7.95
CA ILE A 873 -17.11 -14.68 7.31
C ILE A 873 -15.94 -14.69 6.31
N LEU A 874 -14.74 -14.37 6.78
CA LEU A 874 -13.61 -15.22 6.41
C LEU A 874 -13.93 -16.60 7.00
N THR A 875 -14.23 -17.55 6.12
CA THR A 875 -13.92 -18.94 6.37
C THR A 875 -12.41 -19.06 6.52
N SER A 876 -11.89 -18.63 7.68
CA SER A 876 -10.63 -19.17 8.17
C SER A 876 -10.91 -20.64 8.45
N SER A 877 -10.55 -21.46 7.47
CA SER A 877 -10.36 -22.89 7.61
C SER A 877 -9.48 -23.14 8.83
N ASP A 878 -10.07 -23.33 10.00
CA ASP A 878 -9.73 -24.51 10.80
C ASP A 878 -10.75 -24.80 11.92
N PHE A 879 -11.28 -23.86 12.71
CA PHE A 879 -12.32 -24.15 13.71
C PHE A 879 -13.16 -22.90 14.04
N ASP A 880 -14.42 -23.06 14.43
CA ASP A 880 -15.23 -21.94 14.94
C ASP A 880 -16.06 -22.33 16.17
N ILE A 881 -16.46 -21.35 17.00
CA ILE A 881 -17.31 -21.51 18.18
C ILE A 881 -18.52 -20.57 18.08
N LEU A 882 -19.74 -21.11 18.12
CA LEU A 882 -20.99 -20.36 18.06
C LEU A 882 -22.05 -20.90 19.06
N PRO A 883 -22.96 -20.07 19.58
CA PRO A 883 -23.02 -18.63 19.42
C PRO A 883 -22.03 -17.92 20.34
N ILE A 884 -21.63 -16.69 19.98
CA ILE A 884 -20.93 -15.76 20.86
C ILE A 884 -21.67 -14.41 20.77
N PRO A 885 -22.23 -13.87 21.87
CA PRO A 885 -22.21 -14.39 23.24
C PRO A 885 -22.98 -15.71 23.42
N ALA A 886 -22.43 -16.60 24.23
CA ALA A 886 -23.04 -17.89 24.55
C ALA A 886 -23.85 -17.81 25.84
N LYS A 887 -24.93 -18.58 25.94
CA LYS A 887 -25.75 -18.68 27.16
C LYS A 887 -25.45 -19.98 27.90
N ASP A 888 -26.01 -21.08 27.40
CA ASP A 888 -25.97 -22.38 28.07
C ASP A 888 -25.14 -23.40 27.31
N ARG A 889 -24.95 -23.18 26.00
CA ARG A 889 -24.23 -24.09 25.10
C ARG A 889 -23.43 -23.34 24.06
N ILE A 890 -22.34 -23.96 23.64
CA ILE A 890 -21.56 -23.57 22.46
C ILE A 890 -21.41 -24.78 21.54
N LYS A 891 -21.28 -24.51 20.26
CA LYS A 891 -21.02 -25.49 19.21
C LYS A 891 -19.68 -25.18 18.56
N ILE A 892 -18.82 -26.19 18.51
CA ILE A 892 -17.53 -26.14 17.85
C ILE A 892 -17.73 -26.67 16.43
N LEU A 893 -17.59 -25.79 15.44
CA LEU A 893 -17.77 -26.06 14.02
C LEU A 893 -16.44 -26.44 13.36
N ASN A 894 -16.54 -27.20 12.27
CA ASN A 894 -15.44 -27.67 11.42
C ASN A 894 -14.52 -28.74 12.05
N PHE A 895 -14.92 -29.30 13.21
CA PHE A 895 -14.23 -30.45 13.83
C PHE A 895 -14.32 -31.76 13.02
N LYS A 896 -15.11 -31.77 11.95
CA LYS A 896 -15.21 -32.89 11.00
C LYS A 896 -13.93 -33.16 10.20
N LYS A 897 -13.05 -32.17 10.05
CA LYS A 897 -11.80 -32.30 9.27
C LYS A 897 -10.65 -32.93 10.06
N GLU A 898 -10.84 -33.16 11.36
CA GLU A 898 -9.81 -33.70 12.24
C GLU A 898 -9.60 -35.21 12.04
N GLN A 899 -8.34 -35.62 11.93
CA GLN A 899 -7.95 -37.04 11.87
C GLN A 899 -7.72 -37.66 13.27
N GLU A 900 -7.55 -36.82 14.30
CA GLU A 900 -7.25 -37.21 15.69
C GLU A 900 -8.16 -36.49 16.70
N SER A 901 -8.18 -36.96 17.95
CA SER A 901 -8.91 -36.30 19.05
C SER A 901 -8.16 -35.07 19.57
N ALA A 902 -8.88 -34.07 20.07
CA ALA A 902 -8.31 -32.83 20.62
C ALA A 902 -8.91 -32.50 22.00
N SER A 903 -8.21 -31.75 22.86
CA SER A 903 -8.79 -31.19 24.09
C SER A 903 -9.29 -29.76 23.87
N PHE A 904 -10.54 -29.52 24.19
CA PHE A 904 -11.12 -28.18 24.30
C PHE A 904 -11.05 -27.71 25.75
N GLU A 905 -10.52 -26.51 25.95
CA GLU A 905 -10.19 -25.96 27.26
C GLU A 905 -10.71 -24.51 27.37
N LEU A 906 -11.34 -24.15 28.50
CA LEU A 906 -11.75 -22.77 28.78
C LEU A 906 -10.92 -22.19 29.91
N TYR A 907 -10.40 -20.99 29.68
CA TYR A 907 -9.63 -20.22 30.63
C TYR A 907 -10.34 -18.91 31.00
N THR A 908 -10.23 -18.47 32.25
CA THR A 908 -10.53 -17.09 32.64
C THR A 908 -9.52 -16.11 32.04
N ALA A 909 -9.79 -14.80 32.15
CA ALA A 909 -8.86 -13.74 31.79
C ALA A 909 -7.48 -13.83 32.47
N ASP A 910 -7.42 -14.35 33.70
CA ASP A 910 -6.19 -14.61 34.47
C ASP A 910 -5.55 -15.98 34.20
N LYS A 911 -5.93 -16.64 33.08
CA LYS A 911 -5.42 -17.95 32.64
C LYS A 911 -5.70 -19.12 33.59
N LYS A 912 -6.73 -19.02 34.44
CA LYS A 912 -7.18 -20.16 35.25
C LYS A 912 -8.07 -21.06 34.40
N LEU A 913 -7.74 -22.35 34.33
CA LEU A 913 -8.52 -23.36 33.62
C LEU A 913 -9.83 -23.66 34.36
N ILE A 914 -10.95 -23.65 33.64
CA ILE A 914 -12.32 -23.80 34.18
C ILE A 914 -13.04 -25.00 33.57
N LEU A 915 -12.79 -25.31 32.30
CA LEU A 915 -13.37 -26.46 31.62
C LEU A 915 -12.30 -27.15 30.80
N VAL A 916 -12.33 -28.47 30.79
CA VAL A 916 -11.63 -29.32 29.82
C VAL A 916 -12.62 -30.35 29.32
N THR A 917 -12.74 -30.52 28.01
CA THR A 917 -13.47 -31.63 27.40
C THR A 917 -12.69 -32.18 26.21
N THR A 918 -12.79 -33.49 25.98
CA THR A 918 -12.15 -34.12 24.83
C THR A 918 -13.14 -34.15 23.66
N LEU A 919 -12.68 -33.70 22.49
CA LEU A 919 -13.42 -33.76 21.25
C LEU A 919 -12.93 -34.97 20.44
N GLU A 920 -13.82 -35.91 20.14
CA GLU A 920 -13.51 -37.05 19.28
C GLU A 920 -13.70 -36.70 17.80
N LYS A 921 -12.80 -37.20 16.95
CA LYS A 921 -12.69 -36.91 15.51
C LYS A 921 -14.02 -36.96 14.74
N GLY A 922 -14.15 -36.14 13.69
CA GLY A 922 -15.11 -36.37 12.60
C GLY A 922 -16.53 -35.81 12.77
N SER A 923 -16.83 -34.99 13.79
CA SER A 923 -18.14 -34.32 13.94
C SER A 923 -18.05 -32.99 14.67
N ASP A 924 -18.87 -32.00 14.30
CA ASP A 924 -19.07 -30.79 15.11
C ASP A 924 -19.57 -31.18 16.51
N ARG A 925 -19.18 -30.43 17.54
CA ARG A 925 -19.43 -30.80 18.94
C ARG A 925 -20.15 -29.71 19.71
N ASP A 926 -21.21 -30.10 20.41
CA ASP A 926 -21.89 -29.24 21.38
C ASP A 926 -21.23 -29.40 22.76
N VAL A 927 -20.86 -28.28 23.39
CA VAL A 927 -20.30 -28.22 24.73
C VAL A 927 -21.30 -27.48 25.63
N ASN A 928 -21.72 -28.14 26.71
CA ASN A 928 -22.56 -27.52 27.74
C ASN A 928 -21.70 -26.62 28.63
N ILE A 929 -22.08 -25.34 28.71
CA ILE A 929 -21.41 -24.31 29.52
C ILE A 929 -22.38 -23.64 30.51
N GLU A 930 -23.57 -24.20 30.70
CA GLU A 930 -24.60 -23.67 31.62
C GLU A 930 -24.08 -23.48 33.06
N HIS A 931 -23.05 -24.23 33.45
CA HIS A 931 -22.49 -24.18 34.80
C HIS A 931 -21.39 -23.10 34.94
N ILE A 932 -21.00 -22.47 33.83
CA ILE A 932 -19.95 -21.43 33.79
C ILE A 932 -20.61 -20.05 34.03
N PRO A 933 -20.09 -19.21 34.94
CA PRO A 933 -20.66 -17.88 35.20
C PRO A 933 -20.59 -16.94 33.99
N THR A 934 -21.48 -15.93 33.94
CA THR A 934 -21.38 -14.81 33.00
C THR A 934 -20.00 -14.16 33.12
N GLY A 935 -19.31 -13.98 31.99
CA GLY A 935 -17.95 -13.49 31.99
C GLY A 935 -17.23 -13.64 30.66
N PHE A 936 -15.98 -13.21 30.68
CA PHE A 936 -15.06 -13.26 29.57
C PHE A 936 -14.09 -14.44 29.73
N TYR A 937 -13.96 -15.25 28.69
CA TYR A 937 -13.15 -16.47 28.69
C TYR A 937 -12.35 -16.61 27.40
N PHE A 938 -11.27 -17.39 27.47
CA PHE A 938 -10.51 -17.85 26.31
C PHE A 938 -10.77 -19.34 26.10
N ALA A 939 -11.31 -19.68 24.93
CA ALA A 939 -11.52 -21.04 24.49
C ALA A 939 -10.32 -21.50 23.66
N VAL A 940 -9.70 -22.61 24.04
CA VAL A 940 -8.46 -23.11 23.45
C VAL A 940 -8.68 -24.56 23.04
N LEU A 941 -8.27 -24.93 21.83
CA LEU A 941 -8.23 -26.30 21.35
C LEU A 941 -6.78 -26.76 21.27
N LYS A 942 -6.45 -27.90 21.87
CA LYS A 942 -5.11 -28.49 21.86
C LYS A 942 -5.09 -29.89 21.25
N ARG A 943 -4.06 -30.19 20.48
CA ARG A 943 -3.74 -31.54 19.97
C ARG A 943 -2.34 -31.91 20.43
N ASN A 944 -2.20 -33.06 21.09
CA ASN A 944 -0.91 -33.55 21.62
C ASN A 944 -0.13 -32.50 22.44
N GLY A 945 -0.85 -31.65 23.18
CA GLY A 945 -0.28 -30.56 23.99
C GLY A 945 -0.07 -29.23 23.27
N ASN A 946 -0.13 -29.19 21.93
CA ASN A 946 0.02 -27.98 21.12
C ASN A 946 -1.32 -27.28 20.90
N ILE A 947 -1.35 -25.95 21.01
CA ILE A 947 -2.55 -25.14 20.72
C ILE A 947 -2.73 -25.07 19.20
N ILE A 948 -3.89 -25.51 18.72
CA ILE A 948 -4.26 -25.47 17.29
C ILE A 948 -5.30 -24.39 16.99
N PHE A 949 -6.04 -23.92 18.00
CA PHE A 949 -7.03 -22.86 17.87
C PHE A 949 -7.24 -22.16 19.21
N SER A 950 -7.43 -20.84 19.20
CA SER A 950 -7.79 -20.07 20.39
C SER A 950 -8.76 -18.95 20.00
N LYS A 951 -9.87 -18.81 20.73
CA LYS A 951 -10.89 -17.80 20.47
C LYS A 951 -11.44 -17.22 21.77
N LYS A 952 -11.75 -15.92 21.74
CA LYS A 952 -12.49 -15.24 22.79
C LYS A 952 -13.92 -15.78 22.86
N LEU A 953 -14.37 -16.17 24.06
CA LEU A 953 -15.74 -16.57 24.34
C LEU A 953 -16.36 -15.62 25.39
N ILE A 954 -17.49 -15.02 25.05
CA ILE A 954 -18.30 -14.24 25.99
C ILE A 954 -19.46 -15.11 26.42
N ILE A 955 -19.63 -15.33 27.72
CA ILE A 955 -20.80 -16.02 28.28
C ILE A 955 -21.69 -14.95 28.93
N SER A 956 -22.96 -14.88 28.53
CA SER A 956 -23.94 -13.91 28.99
C SER A 956 -25.28 -14.59 29.29
N LYS A 957 -25.51 -14.95 30.56
CA LYS A 957 -26.78 -15.52 31.02
C LYS A 957 -27.88 -14.47 31.13
#